data_AF-A0A9E4RS32-F1
#
_entry.id   AF-A0A9E4RS32-F1
#
_cell.length_a   1.000
_cell.length_b   1.000
_cell.length_c   1.000
_cell.angle_alpha   90.00
_cell.angle_beta   90.00
_cell.angle_gamma   90.00
#
_symmetry.space_group_name_H-M   'P 1'
#
loop_
_entity.id
_entity.type
_entity.pdbx_description
1 polymer ?
#
loop_
_entity_poly.entity_id
_entity_poly.type
_entity_poly.pdbx_seq_one_letter_code
_entity_poly.pdbx_strand_id
1 'polypeptide(L)'
;SYFKQLFAQVTNPPLDAIREDLVTSLEAFIGREQNLFDETREHCHQLKLKSPIISSQELEKIRHIDRGDIRSITLSILFDAQGGSGALKASLDRLCAEASQAIEDGYCIIILSDRGMDAKNAPIPSLLATAAVHHHLIREGARTKVGLVVESGEPREVHHFCLLLGYGAGAVNPYLALATVHQMAEMGELDGTKPDYAEKNFIKANEKGLLKVMSKMGISTVQSYRGAQIFEAVGLGRELIDQYFTWTSSRLEGIGLELVEEEALQRHRGAFSTGVIAAERELPMGGDYQWRRDGEFHQWNPDAIAKLQHATRANSREAYREFAHLANDQTRKMATLRGLLEFKDTNPVPLDEVEPASQIVKRFATGAVSLGSISREAHESMAIAMNRLGARSNTGEGGEDFHRYEVDANGDSRSSAVKQVASGRFGVTPNYLVNATDLQIKMAQGSKPGEGGQLSGNKVDEYIGWVRRTTPGVELISPPPHHDIYSIEDLAQLIHDLKNVNPDARIHVKLVAEVGVGTIAAGVAKGHADVVLISGHDGGTGNSPESSIKYAGLPWELGIAETQQVLVANDLRGRISVQTDGQLKTGRDAAVAALLGAEEFGYATAALVVNGCIMLRKCHLGTCSVGIATQDPELRQLFAGKPEYIVNYFLFVAEEMREIMAQLGFRTVNEMIGRVDMLDSRKAIDHWKAKGLDFSRLLYRQPNPDEVAVYCCEEQDHGLDKALDLELIAQSQPALEKQQPVKIDLPIRNSNRTVGAMLSGKVAKRYGEDGLPPGTIKIHFSGSAGQSFGAFLAKGIEIHLDGDTNDYLAKGISGGRIVVCPPPDAGFVPEENIIIGNTAMYGATGGEVFIRGRAGERFCVRNSGVHAVVEGVGDHGCEYMTSGVVVVLGSTGRNFAAGMSGGIAFVYDPDQDFEIRFNPGLADLEQVVEPDDVATLRSMIEDHAKYTGSQPALRVLEAWDEELPKFKKIMPRDYRRVLEERKGRGADQQMEAARHG
;
A
#
# COMPACT_ATOMS: atom_id res chain seq x y z
N SER A 1 12.28 -16.60 -5.36
CA SER A 1 11.45 -16.33 -6.56
C SER A 1 10.07 -16.98 -6.53
N TYR A 2 9.95 -18.28 -6.20
CA TYR A 2 8.66 -19.00 -6.15
C TYR A 2 7.73 -18.55 -5.02
N PHE A 3 8.27 -18.03 -3.92
CA PHE A 3 7.50 -17.53 -2.79
C PHE A 3 7.21 -16.04 -2.94
N LYS A 4 5.96 -15.65 -2.67
CA LYS A 4 5.48 -14.26 -2.67
C LYS A 4 5.06 -13.86 -1.27
N GLN A 5 5.48 -12.69 -0.82
CA GLN A 5 5.13 -12.10 0.46
C GLN A 5 3.62 -11.81 0.49
N LEU A 6 2.96 -12.29 1.54
CA LEU A 6 1.58 -11.89 1.87
C LEU A 6 1.59 -10.56 2.63
N PHE A 7 0.44 -9.90 2.66
CA PHE A 7 0.28 -8.60 3.29
C PHE A 7 -1.15 -8.46 3.84
N ALA A 8 -1.34 -7.51 4.74
CA ALA A 8 -2.66 -7.21 5.27
C ALA A 8 -3.41 -6.27 4.34
N GLN A 9 -4.70 -6.55 4.15
CA GLN A 9 -5.64 -5.65 3.51
C GLN A 9 -7.03 -5.84 4.15
N VAL A 10 -7.64 -4.74 4.58
CA VAL A 10 -8.98 -4.64 5.18
C VAL A 10 -9.14 -5.33 6.54
N THR A 11 -8.89 -6.63 6.63
CA THR A 11 -9.14 -7.45 7.84
C THR A 11 -8.33 -7.02 9.05
N ASN A 12 -7.10 -6.56 8.82
CA ASN A 12 -6.24 -5.90 9.78
C ASN A 12 -5.35 -4.88 9.03
N PRO A 13 -4.73 -3.92 9.73
CA PRO A 13 -3.86 -2.94 9.11
C PRO A 13 -2.39 -3.41 9.03
N PRO A 14 -1.62 -2.95 8.03
CA PRO A 14 -0.17 -2.92 8.13
C PRO A 14 0.30 -1.90 9.18
N LEU A 15 1.56 -2.03 9.60
CA LEU A 15 2.23 -1.16 10.57
C LEU A 15 3.22 -0.22 9.85
N ASP A 16 3.47 0.99 10.35
CA ASP A 16 4.62 1.80 9.89
C ASP A 16 5.90 1.45 10.66
N ALA A 17 6.76 0.63 10.04
CA ALA A 17 8.04 0.21 10.59
C ALA A 17 9.10 1.32 10.78
N ILE A 18 8.80 2.58 10.45
CA ILE A 18 9.70 3.72 10.59
C ILE A 18 9.19 4.69 11.66
N ARG A 19 7.90 5.05 11.63
CA ARG A 19 7.30 6.04 12.53
C ARG A 19 6.83 5.40 13.82
N GLU A 20 6.53 4.10 13.80
CA GLU A 20 6.09 3.33 14.95
C GLU A 20 7.17 2.30 15.38
N ASP A 21 8.44 2.57 15.11
CA ASP A 21 9.58 1.68 15.41
C ASP A 21 9.62 1.23 16.89
N LEU A 22 9.13 2.07 17.80
CA LEU A 22 9.07 1.80 19.24
C LEU A 22 8.26 0.54 19.62
N VAL A 23 7.33 0.11 18.77
CA VAL A 23 6.53 -1.12 19.00
C VAL A 23 7.13 -2.33 18.28
N THR A 24 8.22 -2.16 17.54
CA THR A 24 8.85 -3.22 16.76
C THR A 24 10.06 -3.81 17.46
N SER A 25 10.40 -5.06 17.12
CA SER A 25 11.63 -5.69 17.63
C SER A 25 12.20 -6.74 16.68
N LEU A 26 13.51 -6.64 16.46
CA LEU A 26 14.35 -7.64 15.81
C LEU A 26 15.09 -8.53 16.81
N GLU A 27 14.87 -8.36 18.11
CA GLU A 27 15.50 -9.24 19.10
C GLU A 27 14.99 -10.67 18.92
N ALA A 28 15.91 -11.63 18.94
CA ALA A 28 15.61 -13.04 18.77
C ALA A 28 16.27 -13.87 19.87
N PHE A 29 15.65 -14.99 20.22
CA PHE A 29 16.20 -15.96 21.16
C PHE A 29 16.43 -17.29 20.44
N ILE A 30 17.63 -17.87 20.61
CA ILE A 30 17.97 -19.19 20.08
C ILE A 30 18.43 -20.13 21.19
N GLY A 31 17.96 -21.36 21.15
CA GLY A 31 18.23 -22.38 22.15
C GLY A 31 17.01 -23.25 22.41
N ARG A 32 17.09 -24.06 23.45
CA ARG A 32 15.98 -24.88 23.93
C ARG A 32 14.92 -23.99 24.61
N GLU A 33 13.67 -24.24 24.30
CA GLU A 33 12.52 -23.70 25.01
C GLU A 33 12.10 -24.68 26.11
N GLN A 34 11.61 -24.13 27.22
CA GLN A 34 11.10 -24.90 28.35
C GLN A 34 9.57 -24.99 28.28
N ASN A 35 8.97 -25.72 29.21
CA ASN A 35 7.52 -25.87 29.28
C ASN A 35 6.86 -24.53 29.63
N LEU A 36 5.98 -24.06 28.75
CA LEU A 36 5.27 -22.78 28.89
C LEU A 36 4.48 -22.65 30.21
N PHE A 37 4.07 -23.76 30.82
CA PHE A 37 3.28 -23.76 32.07
C PHE A 37 4.13 -23.74 33.35
N ASP A 38 5.46 -23.83 33.24
CA ASP A 38 6.37 -23.78 34.38
C ASP A 38 7.07 -22.41 34.47
N GLU A 39 7.42 -21.96 35.68
CA GLU A 39 8.13 -20.70 35.90
C GLU A 39 9.48 -20.99 36.58
N THR A 40 10.52 -21.24 35.78
CA THR A 40 11.85 -21.61 36.30
C THR A 40 12.98 -20.79 35.66
N ARG A 41 14.12 -20.67 36.35
CA ARG A 41 15.30 -19.93 35.85
C ARG A 41 15.85 -20.51 34.54
N GLU A 42 15.62 -21.79 34.29
CA GLU A 42 16.06 -22.50 33.08
C GLU A 42 15.36 -21.95 31.81
N HIS A 43 14.25 -21.23 31.93
CA HIS A 43 13.62 -20.50 30.82
C HIS A 43 14.53 -19.40 30.26
N CYS A 44 15.43 -18.85 31.07
CA CYS A 44 16.37 -17.83 30.65
C CYS A 44 17.64 -18.39 30.01
N HIS A 45 17.80 -19.73 29.93
CA HIS A 45 18.98 -20.38 29.35
C HIS A 45 18.91 -20.43 27.81
N GLN A 46 18.79 -19.25 27.21
CA GLN A 46 18.76 -19.06 25.76
C GLN A 46 19.75 -17.97 25.35
N LEU A 47 20.25 -18.05 24.12
CA LEU A 47 21.08 -17.00 23.56
C LEU A 47 20.19 -15.88 23.04
N LYS A 48 20.27 -14.71 23.68
CA LYS A 48 19.65 -13.48 23.19
C LYS A 48 20.51 -12.86 22.08
N LEU A 49 19.88 -12.63 20.93
CA LEU A 49 20.44 -11.92 19.78
C LEU A 49 19.78 -10.55 19.63
N LYS A 50 20.56 -9.55 19.25
CA LYS A 50 20.02 -8.21 18.93
C LYS A 50 19.33 -8.17 17.57
N SER A 51 19.73 -9.08 16.68
CA SER A 51 19.27 -9.17 15.30
C SER A 51 19.34 -10.62 14.86
N PRO A 52 18.40 -11.07 14.00
CA PRO A 52 18.49 -12.38 13.37
C PRO A 52 19.56 -12.43 12.28
N ILE A 53 20.07 -11.28 11.80
CA ILE A 53 21.12 -11.24 10.77
C ILE A 53 22.45 -10.99 11.47
N ILE A 54 23.32 -12.00 11.45
CA ILE A 54 24.53 -12.00 12.27
C ILE A 54 25.80 -11.93 11.41
N SER A 55 26.81 -11.24 11.92
CA SER A 55 28.15 -11.20 11.32
C SER A 55 28.86 -12.55 11.42
N SER A 56 29.90 -12.75 10.61
CA SER A 56 30.72 -13.97 10.67
C SER A 56 31.41 -14.12 12.02
N GLN A 57 31.79 -13.02 12.67
CA GLN A 57 32.37 -13.04 14.02
C GLN A 57 31.36 -13.50 15.09
N GLU A 58 30.10 -13.09 14.98
CA GLU A 58 29.04 -13.54 15.88
C GLU A 58 28.71 -15.01 15.66
N LEU A 59 28.70 -15.48 14.41
CA LEU A 59 28.53 -16.90 14.11
C LEU A 59 29.62 -17.76 14.77
N GLU A 60 30.88 -17.37 14.68
CA GLU A 60 31.97 -18.15 15.31
C GLU A 60 31.86 -18.20 16.84
N LYS A 61 31.33 -17.14 17.48
CA LYS A 61 31.00 -17.18 18.91
C LYS A 61 29.91 -18.21 19.21
N ILE A 62 28.90 -18.33 18.35
CA ILE A 62 27.84 -19.33 18.47
C ILE A 62 28.39 -20.74 18.21
N ARG A 63 29.24 -20.91 17.19
CA ARG A 63 29.84 -22.20 16.83
C ARG A 63 30.73 -22.79 17.93
N HIS A 64 31.40 -21.94 18.69
CA HIS A 64 32.28 -22.34 19.79
C HIS A 64 31.60 -22.28 21.17
N ILE A 65 30.28 -22.14 21.23
CA ILE A 65 29.56 -22.09 22.51
C ILE A 65 29.52 -23.49 23.15
N ASP A 66 30.07 -23.56 24.37
CA ASP A 66 29.98 -24.70 25.27
C ASP A 66 29.86 -24.18 26.70
N ARG A 67 28.65 -23.74 27.06
CA ARG A 67 28.38 -23.15 28.38
C ARG A 67 27.11 -23.75 28.97
N GLY A 68 27.30 -24.60 29.98
CA GLY A 68 26.18 -25.26 30.66
C GLY A 68 25.43 -26.18 29.72
N ASP A 69 24.12 -25.94 29.57
CA ASP A 69 23.23 -26.64 28.65
C ASP A 69 23.19 -26.02 27.24
N ILE A 70 23.94 -24.94 26.99
CA ILE A 70 24.01 -24.28 25.68
C ILE A 70 25.22 -24.78 24.89
N ARG A 71 24.95 -25.67 23.93
CA ARG A 71 25.93 -26.25 23.00
C ARG A 71 25.44 -26.17 21.57
N SER A 72 26.36 -25.96 20.63
CA SER A 72 26.07 -25.94 19.19
C SER A 72 26.80 -27.02 18.40
N ILE A 73 26.22 -27.41 17.28
CA ILE A 73 26.84 -28.30 16.28
C ILE A 73 26.62 -27.75 14.88
N THR A 74 27.58 -27.99 13.98
CA THR A 74 27.43 -27.63 12.56
C THR A 74 27.10 -28.87 11.74
N LEU A 75 26.00 -28.82 10.99
CA LEU A 75 25.59 -29.84 10.03
C LEU A 75 25.74 -29.30 8.62
N SER A 76 26.32 -30.11 7.73
CA SER A 76 26.57 -29.73 6.34
C SER A 76 25.29 -29.85 5.52
N ILE A 77 24.97 -28.79 4.76
CA ILE A 77 23.88 -28.78 3.78
C ILE A 77 24.40 -28.94 2.35
N LEU A 78 25.40 -29.81 2.16
CA LEU A 78 25.96 -30.16 0.84
C LEU A 78 25.44 -31.53 0.36
N PHE A 79 25.37 -31.71 -0.96
CA PHE A 79 25.04 -32.97 -1.62
C PHE A 79 26.00 -33.28 -2.77
N ASP A 80 26.15 -34.56 -3.11
CA ASP A 80 27.06 -35.01 -4.16
C ASP A 80 26.52 -34.62 -5.55
N ALA A 81 27.21 -33.72 -6.24
CA ALA A 81 26.85 -33.25 -7.57
C ALA A 81 26.97 -34.34 -8.66
N GLN A 82 27.67 -35.44 -8.35
CA GLN A 82 27.84 -36.60 -9.22
C GLN A 82 26.99 -37.81 -8.77
N GLY A 83 26.17 -37.64 -7.72
CA GLY A 83 25.40 -38.73 -7.08
C GLY A 83 24.23 -39.30 -7.91
N GLY A 84 23.94 -38.74 -9.09
CA GLY A 84 22.78 -39.11 -9.90
C GLY A 84 21.48 -38.48 -9.40
N SER A 85 20.35 -38.83 -10.01
CA SER A 85 19.03 -38.32 -9.62
C SER A 85 18.65 -38.78 -8.20
N GLY A 86 18.14 -37.85 -7.38
CA GLY A 86 17.73 -38.12 -6.01
C GLY A 86 18.85 -37.93 -4.97
N ALA A 87 20.03 -37.46 -5.38
CA ALA A 87 21.13 -37.15 -4.46
C ALA A 87 20.73 -36.01 -3.50
N LEU A 88 20.00 -35.01 -4.00
CA LEU A 88 19.43 -33.94 -3.16
C LEU A 88 18.50 -34.51 -2.08
N LYS A 89 17.59 -35.41 -2.45
CA LYS A 89 16.65 -36.03 -1.51
C LYS A 89 17.37 -36.84 -0.44
N ALA A 90 18.32 -37.69 -0.85
CA ALA A 90 19.10 -38.50 0.08
C ALA A 90 19.87 -37.63 1.09
N SER A 91 20.42 -36.50 0.66
CA SER A 91 21.09 -35.55 1.57
C SER A 91 20.12 -34.83 2.50
N LEU A 92 18.90 -34.51 2.06
CA LEU A 92 17.86 -33.96 2.95
C LEU A 92 17.43 -34.97 4.02
N ASP A 93 17.22 -36.23 3.64
CA ASP A 93 16.85 -37.30 4.57
C ASP A 93 17.96 -37.52 5.61
N ARG A 94 19.23 -37.52 5.16
CA ARG A 94 20.41 -37.56 6.04
C ARG A 94 20.45 -36.37 7.00
N LEU A 95 20.28 -35.15 6.49
CA LEU A 95 20.32 -33.93 7.28
C LEU A 95 19.25 -33.94 8.39
N CYS A 96 18.03 -34.38 8.08
CA CYS A 96 16.95 -34.51 9.07
C CYS A 96 17.31 -35.51 10.17
N ALA A 97 17.87 -36.68 9.81
CA ALA A 97 18.31 -37.68 10.78
C ALA A 97 19.46 -37.18 11.66
N GLU A 98 20.46 -36.51 11.06
CA GLU A 98 21.58 -35.87 11.79
C GLU A 98 21.06 -34.79 12.76
N ALA A 99 20.04 -34.03 12.38
CA ALA A 99 19.43 -33.03 13.25
C ALA A 99 18.71 -33.65 14.46
N SER A 100 17.97 -34.74 14.27
CA SER A 100 17.35 -35.48 15.38
C SER A 100 18.41 -36.06 16.32
N GLN A 101 19.45 -36.68 15.77
CA GLN A 101 20.55 -37.22 16.57
C GLN A 101 21.28 -36.14 17.36
N ALA A 102 21.52 -34.96 16.76
CA ALA A 102 22.13 -33.84 17.46
C ALA A 102 21.33 -33.41 18.71
N ILE A 103 20.00 -33.44 18.64
CA ILE A 103 19.16 -33.12 19.80
C ILE A 103 19.30 -34.19 20.90
N GLU A 104 19.36 -35.47 20.52
CA GLU A 104 19.60 -36.58 21.46
C GLU A 104 20.98 -36.48 22.13
N ASP A 105 21.99 -36.07 21.38
CA ASP A 105 23.36 -35.82 21.87
C ASP A 105 23.44 -34.55 22.76
N GLY A 106 22.33 -33.83 22.89
CA GLY A 106 22.12 -32.71 23.78
C GLY A 106 22.63 -31.37 23.24
N TYR A 107 22.69 -31.21 21.91
CA TYR A 107 22.90 -29.90 21.28
C TYR A 107 21.59 -29.12 21.23
N CYS A 108 21.60 -27.88 21.70
CA CYS A 108 20.42 -27.01 21.69
C CYS A 108 20.48 -25.93 20.59
N ILE A 109 21.56 -25.89 19.80
CA ILE A 109 21.70 -25.04 18.62
C ILE A 109 22.27 -25.88 17.47
N ILE A 110 21.62 -25.86 16.31
CA ILE A 110 22.10 -26.50 15.08
C ILE A 110 22.42 -25.41 14.06
N ILE A 111 23.66 -25.41 13.56
CA ILE A 111 24.13 -24.54 12.48
C ILE A 111 24.07 -25.33 11.17
N LEU A 112 23.19 -24.94 10.26
CA LEU A 112 23.09 -25.47 8.91
C LEU A 112 24.05 -24.70 8.00
N SER A 113 25.06 -25.36 7.42
CA SER A 113 26.14 -24.68 6.69
C SER A 113 26.41 -25.24 5.31
N ASP A 114 26.42 -24.37 4.29
CA ASP A 114 26.86 -24.70 2.92
C ASP A 114 28.35 -24.41 2.68
N ARG A 115 29.11 -24.07 3.74
CA ARG A 115 30.57 -23.99 3.64
C ARG A 115 31.16 -25.35 3.26
N GLY A 116 32.18 -25.30 2.41
CA GLY A 116 32.84 -26.48 1.86
C GLY A 116 32.35 -26.90 0.47
N MET A 117 31.47 -26.10 -0.17
CA MET A 117 31.13 -26.27 -1.59
C MET A 117 32.39 -26.31 -2.46
N ASP A 118 32.47 -27.32 -3.32
CA ASP A 118 33.56 -27.54 -4.27
C ASP A 118 33.05 -28.17 -5.57
N ALA A 119 33.93 -28.61 -6.46
CA ALA A 119 33.55 -29.22 -7.74
C ALA A 119 32.79 -30.56 -7.61
N LYS A 120 32.79 -31.20 -6.44
CA LYS A 120 32.06 -32.45 -6.17
C LYS A 120 30.79 -32.20 -5.35
N ASN A 121 30.82 -31.24 -4.44
CA ASN A 121 29.74 -31.01 -3.48
C ASN A 121 28.97 -29.74 -3.85
N ALA A 122 27.70 -29.92 -4.25
CA ALA A 122 26.77 -28.83 -4.51
C ALA A 122 26.01 -28.45 -3.23
N PRO A 123 25.62 -27.18 -3.05
CA PRO A 123 24.83 -26.76 -1.90
C PRO A 123 23.35 -27.11 -2.08
N ILE A 124 22.74 -27.69 -1.06
CA ILE A 124 21.28 -27.75 -0.93
C ILE A 124 20.79 -26.30 -0.83
N PRO A 125 19.75 -25.89 -1.56
CA PRO A 125 19.17 -24.55 -1.38
C PRO A 125 18.87 -24.27 0.09
N SER A 126 19.44 -23.20 0.62
CA SER A 126 19.47 -22.92 2.06
C SER A 126 18.08 -22.88 2.69
N LEU A 127 17.10 -22.33 1.96
CA LEU A 127 15.70 -22.33 2.35
C LEU A 127 15.10 -23.73 2.47
N LEU A 128 15.37 -24.61 1.50
CA LEU A 128 14.88 -25.98 1.49
C LEU A 128 15.47 -26.78 2.65
N ALA A 129 16.77 -26.66 2.90
CA ALA A 129 17.43 -27.32 4.04
C ALA A 129 16.83 -26.85 5.38
N THR A 130 16.66 -25.53 5.54
CA THR A 130 16.09 -24.92 6.75
C THR A 130 14.67 -25.42 7.00
N ALA A 131 13.81 -25.36 5.98
CA ALA A 131 12.42 -25.75 6.09
C ALA A 131 12.26 -27.26 6.31
N ALA A 132 13.09 -28.09 5.64
CA ALA A 132 13.12 -29.53 5.83
C ALA A 132 13.40 -29.92 7.29
N VAL A 133 14.46 -29.37 7.88
CA VAL A 133 14.81 -29.62 9.29
C VAL A 133 13.75 -29.06 10.23
N HIS A 134 13.26 -27.84 9.98
CA HIS A 134 12.22 -27.22 10.80
C HIS A 134 10.95 -28.07 10.88
N HIS A 135 10.41 -28.48 9.73
CA HIS A 135 9.19 -29.29 9.66
C HIS A 135 9.39 -30.73 10.12
N HIS A 136 10.55 -31.32 9.86
CA HIS A 136 10.92 -32.63 10.40
C HIS A 136 10.87 -32.64 11.93
N LEU A 137 11.53 -31.67 12.57
CA LEU A 137 11.56 -31.56 14.02
C LEU A 137 10.20 -31.20 14.62
N ILE A 138 9.32 -30.51 13.88
CA ILE A 138 7.91 -30.29 14.30
C ILE A 138 7.17 -31.62 14.34
N ARG A 139 7.29 -32.44 13.29
CA ARG A 139 6.64 -33.76 13.21
C ARG A 139 7.10 -34.71 14.32
N GLU A 140 8.35 -34.60 14.75
CA GLU A 140 8.91 -35.38 15.86
C GLU A 140 8.60 -34.79 17.26
N GLY A 141 7.97 -33.61 17.35
CA GLY A 141 7.75 -32.92 18.62
C GLY A 141 9.04 -32.45 19.29
N ALA A 142 10.11 -32.28 18.52
CA ALA A 142 11.44 -31.91 18.99
C ALA A 142 11.83 -30.46 18.66
N ARG A 143 11.06 -29.73 17.84
CA ARG A 143 11.44 -28.38 17.37
C ARG A 143 11.68 -27.37 18.50
N THR A 144 10.96 -27.46 19.62
CA THR A 144 11.17 -26.58 20.79
C THR A 144 12.48 -26.87 21.53
N LYS A 145 13.15 -27.99 21.25
CA LYS A 145 14.40 -28.39 21.93
C LYS A 145 15.64 -27.71 21.35
N VAL A 146 15.54 -27.03 20.21
CA VAL A 146 16.71 -26.53 19.46
C VAL A 146 16.46 -25.19 18.77
N GLY A 147 17.48 -24.35 18.69
CA GLY A 147 17.54 -23.19 17.80
C GLY A 147 18.24 -23.52 16.48
N LEU A 148 17.72 -23.04 15.34
CA LEU A 148 18.36 -23.22 14.04
C LEU A 148 19.12 -21.95 13.63
N VAL A 149 20.37 -22.09 13.19
CA VAL A 149 21.19 -21.01 12.63
C VAL A 149 21.59 -21.40 11.22
N VAL A 150 21.53 -20.48 10.27
CA VAL A 150 21.86 -20.75 8.87
C VAL A 150 23.12 -19.99 8.49
N GLU A 151 24.18 -20.69 8.12
CA GLU A 151 25.37 -20.16 7.49
C GLU A 151 25.28 -20.45 5.99
N SER A 152 25.07 -19.43 5.16
CA SER A 152 24.90 -19.65 3.73
C SER A 152 25.47 -18.55 2.84
N GLY A 153 25.96 -18.95 1.66
CA GLY A 153 26.39 -18.03 0.61
C GLY A 153 25.25 -17.51 -0.28
N GLU A 154 24.04 -18.04 -0.15
CA GLU A 154 22.88 -17.71 -1.00
C GLU A 154 22.13 -16.42 -0.58
N PRO A 155 21.89 -16.15 0.72
CA PRO A 155 21.12 -14.99 1.17
C PRO A 155 21.86 -13.68 0.91
N ARG A 156 21.18 -12.74 0.25
CA ARG A 156 21.76 -11.45 -0.17
C ARG A 156 20.73 -10.33 -0.30
N GLU A 157 19.46 -10.69 -0.49
CA GLU A 157 18.34 -9.74 -0.54
C GLU A 157 17.44 -9.92 0.68
N VAL A 158 16.75 -8.84 1.07
CA VAL A 158 15.77 -8.80 2.17
C VAL A 158 14.83 -10.01 2.16
N HIS A 159 14.32 -10.38 0.98
CA HIS A 159 13.38 -11.48 0.83
C HIS A 159 13.96 -12.85 1.24
N HIS A 160 15.26 -13.08 1.03
CA HIS A 160 15.92 -14.34 1.42
C HIS A 160 15.97 -14.48 2.94
N PHE A 161 16.29 -13.39 3.65
CA PHE A 161 16.25 -13.38 5.11
C PHE A 161 14.83 -13.60 5.65
N CYS A 162 13.84 -12.94 5.04
CA CYS A 162 12.43 -13.13 5.42
C CYS A 162 12.00 -14.59 5.25
N LEU A 163 12.37 -15.25 4.14
CA LEU A 163 12.04 -16.66 3.91
C LEU A 163 12.72 -17.56 4.94
N LEU A 164 14.03 -17.43 5.16
CA LEU A 164 14.75 -18.29 6.11
C LEU A 164 14.15 -18.20 7.53
N LEU A 165 13.82 -16.99 7.99
CA LEU A 165 13.17 -16.78 9.28
C LEU A 165 11.73 -17.32 9.29
N GLY A 166 10.96 -17.03 8.23
CA GLY A 166 9.58 -17.49 8.07
C GLY A 166 9.42 -19.01 8.05
N TYR A 167 10.48 -19.75 7.67
CA TYR A 167 10.55 -21.21 7.72
C TYR A 167 11.44 -21.77 8.83
N GLY A 168 11.72 -20.96 9.86
CA GLY A 168 12.15 -21.47 11.17
C GLY A 168 13.62 -21.23 11.54
N ALA A 169 14.40 -20.49 10.76
CA ALA A 169 15.72 -20.01 11.20
C ALA A 169 15.57 -19.04 12.39
N GLY A 170 16.44 -19.17 13.39
CA GLY A 170 16.58 -18.23 14.49
C GLY A 170 17.65 -17.16 14.25
N ALA A 171 18.64 -17.46 13.41
CA ALA A 171 19.63 -16.51 12.92
C ALA A 171 20.16 -16.91 11.54
N VAL A 172 20.64 -15.95 10.77
CA VAL A 172 21.21 -16.12 9.43
C VAL A 172 22.53 -15.37 9.33
N ASN A 173 23.59 -16.07 8.96
CA ASN A 173 24.88 -15.51 8.58
C ASN A 173 25.05 -15.59 7.05
N PRO A 174 24.94 -14.45 6.34
CA PRO A 174 25.12 -14.40 4.89
C PRO A 174 26.60 -14.23 4.51
N TYR A 175 27.45 -15.24 4.82
CA TYR A 175 28.90 -15.06 4.80
C TYR A 175 29.44 -14.57 3.45
N LEU A 176 28.88 -15.03 2.33
CA LEU A 176 29.37 -14.66 1.00
C LEU A 176 29.01 -13.22 0.65
N ALA A 177 27.79 -12.79 0.96
CA ALA A 177 27.38 -11.40 0.74
C ALA A 177 28.22 -10.42 1.59
N LEU A 178 28.50 -10.78 2.85
CA LEU A 178 29.40 -10.00 3.71
C LEU A 178 30.82 -9.93 3.15
N ALA A 179 31.37 -11.07 2.71
CA ALA A 179 32.68 -11.10 2.07
C ALA A 179 32.73 -10.26 0.78
N THR A 180 31.68 -10.29 -0.03
CA THR A 180 31.58 -9.48 -1.24
C THR A 180 31.58 -7.98 -0.94
N VAL A 181 30.74 -7.50 -0.01
CA VAL A 181 30.72 -6.06 0.32
C VAL A 181 32.01 -5.60 0.98
N HIS A 182 32.66 -6.46 1.76
CA HIS A 182 33.97 -6.21 2.33
C HIS A 182 35.02 -6.02 1.22
N GLN A 183 35.09 -6.97 0.29
CA GLN A 183 36.04 -6.92 -0.82
C GLN A 183 35.82 -5.70 -1.72
N MET A 184 34.56 -5.36 -2.05
CA MET A 184 34.23 -4.17 -2.84
C MET A 184 34.72 -2.88 -2.17
N ALA A 185 34.61 -2.80 -0.83
CA ALA A 185 35.14 -1.68 -0.07
C ALA A 185 36.68 -1.62 -0.13
N GLU A 186 37.37 -2.77 0.02
CA GLU A 186 38.84 -2.85 -0.09
C GLU A 186 39.35 -2.45 -1.49
N MET A 187 38.61 -2.82 -2.54
CA MET A 187 38.91 -2.46 -3.93
C MET A 187 38.56 -1.00 -4.28
N GLY A 188 37.91 -0.26 -3.37
CA GLY A 188 37.55 1.14 -3.58
C GLY A 188 36.30 1.36 -4.44
N GLU A 189 35.47 0.34 -4.65
CA GLU A 189 34.25 0.41 -5.48
C GLU A 189 33.06 1.07 -4.77
N LEU A 190 33.19 1.35 -3.47
CA LEU A 190 32.12 1.90 -2.62
C LEU A 190 32.43 3.33 -2.14
N ASP A 191 32.92 4.18 -3.04
CA ASP A 191 33.15 5.62 -2.81
C ASP A 191 33.93 5.95 -1.51
N GLY A 192 34.97 5.15 -1.21
CA GLY A 192 35.81 5.34 -0.02
C GLY A 192 35.21 4.82 1.30
N THR A 193 34.11 4.05 1.24
CA THR A 193 33.53 3.38 2.41
C THR A 193 34.51 2.34 2.98
N LYS A 194 34.68 2.33 4.31
CA LYS A 194 35.54 1.35 4.99
C LYS A 194 34.90 -0.05 5.02
N PRO A 195 35.66 -1.15 4.90
CA PRO A 195 35.12 -2.51 4.87
C PRO A 195 34.21 -2.87 6.06
N ASP A 196 34.66 -2.64 7.30
CA ASP A 196 33.86 -2.90 8.51
C ASP A 196 32.52 -2.12 8.54
N TYR A 197 32.51 -0.92 7.94
CA TYR A 197 31.30 -0.11 7.86
C TYR A 197 30.37 -0.61 6.75
N ALA A 198 30.92 -1.09 5.63
CA ALA A 198 30.15 -1.68 4.55
C ALA A 198 29.36 -2.92 5.02
N GLU A 199 29.99 -3.81 5.79
CA GLU A 199 29.32 -4.98 6.40
C GLU A 199 28.18 -4.55 7.35
N LYS A 200 28.46 -3.60 8.26
CA LYS A 200 27.45 -3.09 9.20
C LYS A 200 26.27 -2.45 8.46
N ASN A 201 26.54 -1.71 7.39
CA ASN A 201 25.51 -1.07 6.59
C ASN A 201 24.67 -2.10 5.84
N PHE A 202 25.29 -3.16 5.32
CA PHE A 202 24.58 -4.28 4.68
C PHE A 202 23.62 -4.97 5.66
N ILE A 203 24.09 -5.29 6.87
CA ILE A 203 23.24 -5.89 7.92
C ILE A 203 22.08 -4.95 8.26
N LYS A 204 22.37 -3.68 8.56
CA LYS A 204 21.37 -2.65 8.90
C LYS A 204 20.32 -2.45 7.82
N ALA A 205 20.71 -2.47 6.54
CA ALA A 205 19.78 -2.34 5.43
C ALA A 205 18.81 -3.52 5.36
N ASN A 206 19.31 -4.75 5.57
CA ASN A 206 18.47 -5.94 5.57
C ASN A 206 17.60 -6.05 6.84
N GLU A 207 18.07 -5.58 7.99
CA GLU A 207 17.27 -5.43 9.22
C GLU A 207 16.04 -4.54 9.00
N LYS A 208 16.27 -3.34 8.45
CA LYS A 208 15.18 -2.42 8.09
C LYS A 208 14.25 -3.03 7.04
N GLY A 209 14.81 -3.74 6.08
CA GLY A 209 14.03 -4.46 5.07
C GLY A 209 13.15 -5.56 5.67
N LEU A 210 13.67 -6.32 6.64
CA LEU A 210 12.95 -7.37 7.35
C LEU A 210 11.78 -6.80 8.16
N LEU A 211 12.04 -5.78 8.98
CA LEU A 211 10.98 -5.06 9.72
C LEU A 211 9.89 -4.57 8.77
N LYS A 212 10.30 -4.00 7.64
CA LYS A 212 9.37 -3.53 6.63
C LYS A 212 8.51 -4.66 6.05
N VAL A 213 9.06 -5.82 5.74
CA VAL A 213 8.28 -6.96 5.23
C VAL A 213 7.32 -7.50 6.30
N MET A 214 7.76 -7.62 7.56
CA MET A 214 6.89 -8.03 8.67
C MET A 214 5.71 -7.07 8.85
N SER A 215 6.00 -5.77 8.79
CA SER A 215 5.01 -4.71 8.97
C SER A 215 3.92 -4.70 7.90
N LYS A 216 4.16 -5.27 6.71
CA LYS A 216 3.13 -5.43 5.67
C LYS A 216 1.92 -6.22 6.15
N MET A 217 2.12 -7.16 7.08
CA MET A 217 1.06 -7.96 7.71
C MET A 217 0.64 -7.43 9.10
N GLY A 218 1.23 -6.30 9.55
CA GLY A 218 1.01 -5.77 10.90
C GLY A 218 1.77 -6.54 11.99
N ILE A 219 2.80 -7.32 11.64
CA ILE A 219 3.60 -8.08 12.62
C ILE A 219 4.73 -7.19 13.15
N SER A 220 4.79 -7.02 14.48
CA SER A 220 5.77 -6.12 15.11
C SER A 220 7.08 -6.80 15.54
N THR A 221 7.10 -8.12 15.79
CA THR A 221 8.26 -8.81 16.37
C THR A 221 8.75 -9.98 15.53
N VAL A 222 10.07 -10.11 15.37
CA VAL A 222 10.66 -11.23 14.61
C VAL A 222 10.35 -12.59 15.25
N GLN A 223 10.18 -12.62 16.57
CA GLN A 223 9.79 -13.82 17.31
C GLN A 223 8.43 -14.36 16.82
N SER A 224 7.46 -13.48 16.53
CA SER A 224 6.16 -13.88 16.00
C SER A 224 6.20 -14.21 14.51
N TYR A 225 7.12 -13.59 13.76
CA TYR A 225 7.30 -13.85 12.33
C TYR A 225 7.99 -15.20 12.05
N ARG A 226 8.87 -15.65 12.97
CA ARG A 226 9.63 -16.88 12.82
C ARG A 226 8.72 -18.11 12.76
N GLY A 227 8.79 -18.85 11.66
CA GLY A 227 7.94 -20.03 11.44
C GLY A 227 6.49 -19.72 11.03
N ALA A 228 6.12 -18.45 10.89
CA ALA A 228 4.74 -18.05 10.58
C ALA A 228 4.34 -18.27 9.11
N GLN A 229 5.31 -18.49 8.21
CA GLN A 229 5.09 -18.74 6.78
C GLN A 229 4.18 -17.70 6.10
N ILE A 230 4.49 -16.41 6.24
CA ILE A 230 3.73 -15.30 5.63
C ILE A 230 4.03 -15.18 4.12
N PHE A 231 3.82 -16.28 3.40
CA PHE A 231 4.13 -16.44 1.99
C PHE A 231 3.12 -17.33 1.27
N GLU A 232 2.96 -17.10 -0.03
CA GLU A 232 2.34 -18.04 -0.95
C GLU A 232 3.36 -18.53 -1.97
N ALA A 233 3.35 -19.83 -2.27
CA ALA A 233 4.19 -20.44 -3.29
C ALA A 233 3.47 -20.53 -4.63
N VAL A 234 4.10 -20.03 -5.69
CA VAL A 234 3.61 -20.11 -7.06
C VAL A 234 4.58 -20.94 -7.89
N GLY A 235 4.13 -22.09 -8.41
CA GLY A 235 4.95 -22.94 -9.27
C GLY A 235 5.68 -24.08 -8.54
N LEU A 236 5.29 -24.43 -7.31
CA LEU A 236 5.87 -25.56 -6.56
C LEU A 236 4.83 -26.67 -6.39
N GLY A 237 5.22 -27.92 -6.67
CA GLY A 237 4.36 -29.08 -6.62
C GLY A 237 3.88 -29.41 -5.20
N ARG A 238 2.68 -30.02 -5.11
CA ARG A 238 2.04 -30.31 -3.82
C ARG A 238 2.87 -31.19 -2.91
N GLU A 239 3.52 -32.23 -3.45
CA GLU A 239 4.38 -33.15 -2.68
C GLU A 239 5.56 -32.42 -2.01
N LEU A 240 6.20 -31.50 -2.74
CA LEU A 240 7.30 -30.67 -2.23
C LEU A 240 6.82 -29.77 -1.08
N ILE A 241 5.65 -29.13 -1.25
CA ILE A 241 5.04 -28.29 -0.22
C ILE A 241 4.68 -29.10 1.01
N ASP A 242 3.94 -30.20 0.86
CA ASP A 242 3.47 -31.01 1.99
C ASP A 242 4.64 -31.58 2.80
N GLN A 243 5.73 -31.96 2.15
CA GLN A 243 6.90 -32.54 2.83
C GLN A 243 7.78 -31.49 3.51
N TYR A 244 8.11 -30.38 2.83
CA TYR A 244 9.18 -29.46 3.24
C TYR A 244 8.71 -28.05 3.59
N PHE A 245 7.54 -27.62 3.14
CA PHE A 245 6.96 -26.28 3.38
C PHE A 245 5.51 -26.39 3.86
N THR A 246 5.25 -27.34 4.76
CA THR A 246 3.90 -27.78 5.13
C THR A 246 3.04 -26.58 5.55
N TRP A 247 1.81 -26.54 5.02
CA TRP A 247 0.78 -25.48 5.18
C TRP A 247 0.92 -24.23 4.31
N THR A 248 2.02 -24.06 3.58
CA THR A 248 2.12 -22.99 2.60
C THR A 248 1.12 -23.19 1.44
N SER A 249 0.40 -22.15 1.06
CA SER A 249 -0.52 -22.20 -0.08
C SER A 249 0.28 -22.37 -1.39
N SER A 250 -0.16 -23.28 -2.26
CA SER A 250 0.32 -23.37 -3.64
C SER A 250 -0.79 -23.84 -4.58
N ARG A 251 -1.53 -22.87 -5.13
CA ARG A 251 -2.79 -23.13 -5.86
C ARG A 251 -2.60 -23.65 -7.28
N LEU A 252 -1.46 -23.36 -7.88
CA LEU A 252 -1.12 -23.76 -9.24
C LEU A 252 -0.24 -25.01 -9.29
N GLU A 253 0.20 -25.52 -8.14
CA GLU A 253 1.21 -26.57 -8.07
C GLU A 253 2.45 -26.22 -8.92
N GLY A 254 3.19 -27.21 -9.44
CA GLY A 254 4.34 -26.97 -10.31
C GLY A 254 5.48 -27.95 -10.06
N ILE A 255 6.70 -27.43 -9.96
CA ILE A 255 7.91 -28.25 -10.00
C ILE A 255 8.08 -29.09 -8.73
N GLY A 256 8.56 -30.33 -8.89
CA GLY A 256 8.95 -31.22 -7.79
C GLY A 256 10.42 -31.07 -7.39
N LEU A 257 10.85 -31.90 -6.44
CA LEU A 257 12.23 -31.89 -5.91
C LEU A 257 13.28 -32.19 -6.98
N GLU A 258 12.98 -33.06 -7.95
CA GLU A 258 13.89 -33.43 -9.04
C GLU A 258 14.31 -32.23 -9.90
N LEU A 259 13.37 -31.32 -10.20
CA LEU A 259 13.66 -30.11 -10.96
C LEU A 259 14.43 -29.08 -10.12
N VAL A 260 14.17 -29.03 -8.81
CA VAL A 260 14.95 -28.20 -7.88
C VAL A 260 16.41 -28.67 -7.82
N GLU A 261 16.62 -29.99 -7.79
CA GLU A 261 17.95 -30.62 -7.86
C GLU A 261 18.66 -30.26 -9.17
N GLU A 262 18.00 -30.43 -10.31
CA GLU A 262 18.58 -30.08 -11.61
C GLU A 262 18.93 -28.59 -11.74
N GLU A 263 18.09 -27.67 -11.23
CA GLU A 263 18.42 -26.23 -11.22
C GLU A 263 19.63 -25.91 -10.32
N ALA A 264 19.75 -26.58 -9.17
CA ALA A 264 20.92 -26.43 -8.30
C ALA A 264 22.20 -26.94 -9.00
N LEU A 265 22.12 -28.09 -9.67
CA LEU A 265 23.21 -28.67 -10.44
C LEU A 265 23.58 -27.83 -11.67
N GLN A 266 22.62 -27.19 -12.34
CA GLN A 266 22.90 -26.29 -13.47
C GLN A 266 23.75 -25.10 -13.04
N ARG A 267 23.40 -24.43 -11.93
CA ARG A 267 24.20 -23.32 -11.38
C ARG A 267 25.60 -23.79 -10.97
N HIS A 268 25.68 -24.94 -10.31
CA HIS A 268 26.95 -25.55 -9.90
C HIS A 268 27.84 -25.88 -11.10
N ARG A 269 27.33 -26.57 -12.12
CA ARG A 269 28.06 -26.88 -13.36
C ARG A 269 28.55 -25.62 -14.07
N GLY A 270 27.72 -24.56 -14.13
CA GLY A 270 28.14 -23.27 -14.67
C GLY A 270 29.35 -22.70 -13.94
N ALA A 271 29.34 -22.75 -12.59
CA ALA A 271 30.42 -22.27 -11.74
C ALA A 271 31.69 -23.14 -11.75
N PHE A 272 31.62 -24.43 -12.10
CA PHE A 272 32.79 -25.32 -12.10
C PHE A 272 33.22 -25.82 -13.49
N SER A 273 32.68 -25.23 -14.57
CA SER A 273 33.00 -25.62 -15.95
C SER A 273 34.49 -25.41 -16.31
N THR A 274 35.10 -26.43 -16.91
CA THR A 274 36.57 -26.58 -17.04
C THR A 274 37.24 -25.69 -18.12
N GLY A 275 36.47 -24.83 -18.81
CA GLY A 275 36.94 -24.11 -20.00
C GLY A 275 37.38 -22.65 -19.78
N VAL A 276 37.22 -22.08 -18.58
CA VAL A 276 37.50 -20.67 -18.29
C VAL A 276 38.38 -20.55 -17.05
N ILE A 277 39.45 -19.75 -17.12
CA ILE A 277 40.33 -19.44 -15.98
C ILE A 277 39.49 -18.81 -14.87
N ALA A 278 39.62 -19.28 -13.63
CA ALA A 278 38.78 -18.81 -12.52
C ALA A 278 38.82 -17.28 -12.30
N ALA A 279 39.94 -16.64 -12.64
CA ALA A 279 40.13 -15.18 -12.56
C ALA A 279 39.44 -14.38 -13.69
N GLU A 280 39.02 -15.03 -14.78
CA GLU A 280 38.35 -14.41 -15.94
C GLU A 280 36.83 -14.64 -15.94
N ARG A 281 36.29 -15.27 -14.88
CA ARG A 281 34.86 -15.56 -14.77
C ARG A 281 34.10 -14.35 -14.26
N GLU A 282 33.55 -13.57 -15.18
CA GLU A 282 32.60 -12.52 -14.85
C GLU A 282 31.21 -13.09 -14.57
N LEU A 283 30.50 -12.48 -13.62
CA LEU A 283 29.08 -12.76 -13.42
C LEU A 283 28.29 -12.24 -14.65
N PRO A 284 27.24 -12.97 -15.10
CA PRO A 284 26.35 -12.44 -16.12
C PRO A 284 25.77 -11.07 -15.69
N MET A 285 25.65 -10.13 -16.63
CA MET A 285 25.07 -8.79 -16.35
C MET A 285 23.62 -8.82 -15.86
N GLY A 286 22.94 -9.96 -16.01
CA GLY A 286 21.54 -10.18 -15.60
C GLY A 286 20.53 -9.47 -16.50
N GLY A 287 19.31 -9.34 -15.97
CA GLY A 287 18.22 -8.64 -16.66
C GLY A 287 16.94 -8.57 -15.84
N ASP A 288 16.97 -8.94 -14.56
CA ASP A 288 15.77 -9.06 -13.74
C ASP A 288 15.09 -7.70 -13.53
N TYR A 289 15.85 -6.68 -13.16
CA TYR A 289 15.28 -5.37 -12.78
C TYR A 289 15.02 -4.44 -13.96
N GLN A 290 15.84 -4.54 -15.01
CA GLN A 290 15.77 -3.70 -16.19
C GLN A 290 16.02 -4.53 -17.45
N TRP A 291 15.33 -4.18 -18.53
CA TRP A 291 15.52 -4.86 -19.80
C TRP A 291 16.96 -4.69 -20.29
N ARG A 292 17.55 -5.80 -20.72
CA ARG A 292 18.82 -5.86 -21.44
C ARG A 292 18.63 -6.75 -22.66
N ARG A 293 19.42 -6.51 -23.71
CA ARG A 293 19.31 -7.25 -24.97
C ARG A 293 19.48 -8.76 -24.79
N ASP A 294 20.47 -9.16 -23.99
CA ASP A 294 20.84 -10.55 -23.72
C ASP A 294 20.44 -11.01 -22.30
N GLY A 295 19.48 -10.30 -21.68
CA GLY A 295 19.01 -10.58 -20.32
C GLY A 295 17.66 -11.29 -20.25
N GLU A 296 17.07 -11.29 -19.06
CA GLU A 296 15.72 -11.84 -18.82
C GLU A 296 14.66 -11.19 -19.72
N PHE A 297 13.60 -11.93 -20.04
CA PHE A 297 12.54 -11.39 -20.90
C PHE A 297 11.67 -10.36 -20.17
N HIS A 298 11.42 -9.22 -20.82
CA HIS A 298 10.43 -8.23 -20.38
C HIS A 298 9.31 -8.11 -21.41
N GLN A 299 8.07 -8.15 -20.94
CA GLN A 299 6.89 -7.91 -21.78
C GLN A 299 6.94 -6.53 -22.46
N TRP A 300 7.43 -5.52 -21.73
CA TRP A 300 7.79 -4.23 -22.32
C TRP A 300 9.24 -4.26 -22.76
N ASN A 301 9.43 -4.38 -24.07
CA ASN A 301 10.71 -4.29 -24.76
C ASN A 301 10.64 -3.19 -25.83
N PRO A 302 11.78 -2.74 -26.38
CA PRO A 302 11.82 -1.65 -27.36
C PRO A 302 10.89 -1.85 -28.56
N ASP A 303 10.76 -3.08 -29.07
CA ASP A 303 9.94 -3.39 -30.25
C ASP A 303 8.44 -3.21 -29.94
N ALA A 304 7.98 -3.77 -28.83
CA ALA A 304 6.59 -3.64 -28.39
C ALA A 304 6.22 -2.16 -28.13
N ILE A 305 7.12 -1.40 -27.51
CA ILE A 305 6.94 0.03 -27.23
C ILE A 305 6.81 0.82 -28.54
N ALA A 306 7.75 0.62 -29.47
CA ALA A 306 7.79 1.34 -30.73
C ALA A 306 6.54 1.05 -31.59
N LYS A 307 6.11 -0.22 -31.66
CA LYS A 307 4.92 -0.62 -32.42
C LYS A 307 3.64 -0.02 -31.86
N LEU A 308 3.45 -0.07 -30.53
CA LEU A 308 2.28 0.54 -29.90
C LEU A 308 2.22 2.06 -30.13
N GLN A 309 3.34 2.76 -29.93
CA GLN A 309 3.40 4.21 -30.18
C GLN A 309 3.16 4.57 -31.64
N HIS A 310 3.66 3.77 -32.58
CA HIS A 310 3.40 3.99 -34.00
C HIS A 310 1.91 3.77 -34.33
N ALA A 311 1.32 2.68 -33.85
CA ALA A 311 -0.08 2.33 -34.09
C ALA A 311 -1.03 3.44 -33.66
N THR A 312 -0.82 4.01 -32.46
CA THR A 312 -1.72 5.04 -31.91
C THR A 312 -1.53 6.41 -32.53
N ARG A 313 -0.28 6.77 -32.89
CA ARG A 313 0.01 8.04 -33.58
C ARG A 313 -0.48 8.05 -35.03
N ALA A 314 -0.31 6.94 -35.75
CA ALA A 314 -0.73 6.79 -37.13
C ALA A 314 -2.19 6.35 -37.28
N ASN A 315 -2.87 6.05 -36.17
CA ASN A 315 -4.19 5.41 -36.14
C ASN A 315 -4.25 4.14 -37.03
N SER A 316 -3.23 3.28 -36.92
CA SER A 316 -3.08 2.07 -37.75
C SER A 316 -3.45 0.81 -36.98
N ARG A 317 -4.59 0.21 -37.35
CA ARG A 317 -5.05 -1.09 -36.81
C ARG A 317 -4.09 -2.24 -37.14
N GLU A 318 -3.41 -2.19 -38.28
CA GLU A 318 -2.42 -3.19 -38.67
C GLU A 318 -1.21 -3.17 -37.73
N ALA A 319 -0.64 -1.98 -37.47
CA ALA A 319 0.46 -1.84 -36.51
C ALA A 319 0.05 -2.22 -35.07
N TYR A 320 -1.22 -1.98 -34.70
CA TYR A 320 -1.75 -2.47 -33.42
C TYR A 320 -1.79 -4.00 -33.36
N ARG A 321 -2.24 -4.68 -34.43
CA ARG A 321 -2.24 -6.15 -34.49
C ARG A 321 -0.83 -6.74 -34.38
N GLU A 322 0.18 -6.10 -34.98
CA GLU A 322 1.57 -6.50 -34.80
C GLU A 322 2.02 -6.35 -33.34
N PHE A 323 1.68 -5.23 -32.68
CA PHE A 323 1.93 -5.05 -31.25
C PHE A 323 1.21 -6.11 -30.41
N ALA A 324 -0.08 -6.34 -30.66
CA ALA A 324 -0.88 -7.31 -29.93
C ALA A 324 -0.32 -8.73 -30.11
N HIS A 325 0.11 -9.09 -31.31
CA HIS A 325 0.82 -10.34 -31.56
C HIS A 325 2.12 -10.43 -30.74
N LEU A 326 2.98 -9.41 -30.76
CA LEU A 326 4.21 -9.39 -29.96
C LEU A 326 3.96 -9.49 -28.45
N ALA A 327 2.87 -8.89 -27.96
CA ALA A 327 2.49 -8.91 -26.55
C ALA A 327 1.84 -10.25 -26.14
N ASN A 328 1.10 -10.89 -27.05
CA ASN A 328 0.32 -12.11 -26.79
C ASN A 328 1.04 -13.41 -27.21
N ASP A 329 2.15 -13.35 -27.97
CA ASP A 329 2.83 -14.53 -28.53
C ASP A 329 3.29 -15.51 -27.44
N GLN A 330 2.56 -16.62 -27.35
CA GLN A 330 2.74 -17.69 -26.37
C GLN A 330 3.89 -18.64 -26.74
N THR A 331 4.24 -18.72 -28.02
CA THR A 331 5.06 -19.81 -28.58
C THR A 331 6.55 -19.77 -28.18
N ARG A 332 7.00 -18.67 -27.54
CA ARG A 332 8.43 -18.48 -27.23
C ARG A 332 8.78 -18.15 -25.77
N LYS A 333 7.84 -17.73 -24.89
CA LYS A 333 8.23 -16.93 -23.70
C LYS A 333 7.51 -17.18 -22.37
N MET A 334 6.29 -17.75 -22.33
CA MET A 334 5.55 -18.18 -21.13
C MET A 334 5.71 -17.29 -19.88
N ALA A 335 5.49 -15.98 -20.03
CA ALA A 335 5.79 -14.99 -19.00
C ALA A 335 4.64 -14.67 -18.03
N THR A 336 3.40 -15.08 -18.35
CA THR A 336 2.19 -14.82 -17.55
C THR A 336 1.24 -16.00 -17.59
N LEU A 337 0.36 -16.14 -16.58
CA LEU A 337 -0.64 -17.21 -16.51
C LEU A 337 -1.65 -17.14 -17.65
N ARG A 338 -2.18 -15.94 -17.95
CA ARG A 338 -3.06 -15.74 -19.12
C ARG A 338 -2.41 -16.06 -20.46
N GLY A 339 -1.08 -16.04 -20.53
CA GLY A 339 -0.32 -16.47 -21.71
C GLY A 339 -0.29 -18.00 -21.88
N LEU A 340 -0.76 -18.76 -20.88
CA LEU A 340 -0.87 -20.22 -20.91
C LEU A 340 -2.31 -20.68 -21.18
N LEU A 341 -3.25 -19.74 -21.36
CA LEU A 341 -4.65 -20.03 -21.64
C LEU A 341 -4.93 -19.79 -23.12
N GLU A 342 -5.67 -20.68 -23.75
CA GLU A 342 -6.20 -20.52 -25.10
C GLU A 342 -7.73 -20.41 -25.07
N PHE A 343 -8.29 -19.85 -26.13
CA PHE A 343 -9.73 -19.82 -26.34
C PHE A 343 -10.17 -21.12 -27.03
N LYS A 344 -11.29 -21.69 -26.58
CA LYS A 344 -11.88 -22.86 -27.23
C LYS A 344 -12.56 -22.49 -28.54
N ASP A 345 -12.61 -23.45 -29.46
CA ASP A 345 -13.42 -23.34 -30.68
C ASP A 345 -14.91 -23.47 -30.32
N THR A 346 -15.73 -22.53 -30.79
CA THR A 346 -17.16 -22.46 -30.53
C THR A 346 -17.94 -22.15 -31.82
N ASN A 347 -19.23 -21.80 -31.70
CA ASN A 347 -20.03 -21.30 -32.82
C ASN A 347 -19.91 -19.77 -32.87
N PRO A 348 -19.15 -19.19 -33.82
CA PRO A 348 -18.97 -17.75 -33.89
C PRO A 348 -20.26 -17.03 -34.29
N VAL A 349 -20.37 -15.76 -33.92
CA VAL A 349 -21.43 -14.85 -34.37
C VAL A 349 -20.87 -13.78 -35.31
N PRO A 350 -21.67 -13.22 -36.23
CA PRO A 350 -21.27 -12.07 -37.03
C PRO A 350 -20.85 -10.87 -36.16
N LEU A 351 -19.77 -10.18 -36.54
CA LEU A 351 -19.19 -9.07 -35.76
C LEU A 351 -20.13 -7.84 -35.61
N ASP A 352 -21.10 -7.73 -36.51
CA ASP A 352 -22.18 -6.74 -36.52
C ASP A 352 -23.29 -7.05 -35.50
N GLU A 353 -23.41 -8.29 -35.02
CA GLU A 353 -24.31 -8.65 -33.91
C GLU A 353 -23.69 -8.36 -32.53
N VAL A 354 -22.38 -8.14 -32.46
CA VAL A 354 -21.67 -7.85 -31.22
C VAL A 354 -21.77 -6.36 -30.89
N GLU A 355 -21.95 -6.04 -29.61
CA GLU A 355 -21.99 -4.64 -29.16
C GLU A 355 -20.77 -3.84 -29.67
N PRO A 356 -20.97 -2.57 -30.08
CA PRO A 356 -19.92 -1.81 -30.73
C PRO A 356 -18.81 -1.44 -29.74
N ALA A 357 -17.59 -1.23 -30.26
CA ALA A 357 -16.43 -0.84 -29.47
C ALA A 357 -16.68 0.41 -28.57
N SER A 358 -17.57 1.31 -29.00
CA SER A 358 -17.98 2.50 -28.24
C SER A 358 -18.79 2.22 -26.97
N GLN A 359 -19.38 1.02 -26.82
CA GLN A 359 -19.98 0.58 -25.56
C GLN A 359 -18.97 -0.19 -24.70
N ILE A 360 -18.19 -1.08 -25.33
CA ILE A 360 -17.15 -1.86 -24.63
C ILE A 360 -16.14 -0.94 -23.93
N VAL A 361 -15.72 0.13 -24.59
CA VAL A 361 -14.71 1.08 -24.07
C VAL A 361 -15.13 1.75 -22.75
N LYS A 362 -16.43 1.86 -22.45
CA LYS A 362 -16.93 2.43 -21.19
C LYS A 362 -16.62 1.57 -19.97
N ARG A 363 -16.22 0.31 -20.18
CA ARG A 363 -15.71 -0.60 -19.15
C ARG A 363 -14.23 -0.40 -18.86
N PHE A 364 -13.55 0.44 -19.65
CA PHE A 364 -12.12 0.67 -19.49
C PHE A 364 -11.86 1.87 -18.58
N ALA A 365 -10.76 1.75 -17.84
CA ALA A 365 -10.23 2.85 -17.06
C ALA A 365 -8.73 3.01 -17.30
N THR A 366 -8.21 4.24 -17.27
CA THR A 366 -6.77 4.41 -17.03
C THR A 366 -6.49 4.08 -15.56
N GLY A 367 -5.43 3.34 -15.29
CA GLY A 367 -5.07 3.03 -13.90
C GLY A 367 -4.76 4.28 -13.07
N ALA A 368 -4.84 4.15 -11.75
CA ALA A 368 -4.58 5.24 -10.79
C ALA A 368 -3.09 5.64 -10.79
N VAL A 369 -2.76 6.79 -11.37
CA VAL A 369 -1.38 7.33 -11.42
C VAL A 369 -1.38 8.77 -10.93
N SER A 370 -0.77 9.03 -9.77
CA SER A 370 -0.89 10.32 -9.10
C SER A 370 -0.27 11.47 -9.89
N LEU A 371 -0.94 12.61 -9.93
CA LEU A 371 -0.32 13.91 -10.20
C LEU A 371 0.85 14.14 -9.22
N GLY A 372 2.04 14.45 -9.75
CA GLY A 372 3.31 14.46 -9.01
C GLY A 372 4.19 13.25 -9.35
N SER A 373 3.63 12.04 -9.42
CA SER A 373 4.36 10.89 -9.99
C SER A 373 4.57 11.08 -11.49
N ILE A 374 3.53 11.53 -12.18
CA ILE A 374 3.58 11.99 -13.57
C ILE A 374 3.32 13.49 -13.66
N SER A 375 3.70 14.07 -14.79
CA SER A 375 3.50 15.46 -15.13
C SER A 375 2.02 15.79 -15.30
N ARG A 376 1.69 17.07 -15.17
CA ARG A 376 0.33 17.59 -15.38
C ARG A 376 -0.17 17.28 -16.80
N GLU A 377 0.70 17.44 -17.79
CA GLU A 377 0.39 17.21 -19.20
C GLU A 377 -0.02 15.76 -19.48
N ALA A 378 0.75 14.80 -18.95
CA ALA A 378 0.43 13.38 -19.10
C ALA A 378 -0.88 13.01 -18.38
N HIS A 379 -1.11 13.58 -17.20
CA HIS A 379 -2.30 13.31 -16.38
C HIS A 379 -3.57 13.88 -17.03
N GLU A 380 -3.55 15.14 -17.47
CA GLU A 380 -4.67 15.80 -18.13
C GLU A 380 -4.97 15.16 -19.50
N SER A 381 -3.95 14.78 -20.26
CA SER A 381 -4.12 14.08 -21.55
C SER A 381 -4.93 12.77 -21.40
N MET A 382 -4.66 12.01 -20.35
CA MET A 382 -5.43 10.80 -20.03
C MET A 382 -6.88 11.13 -19.64
N ALA A 383 -7.10 12.15 -18.81
CA ALA A 383 -8.45 12.54 -18.42
C ALA A 383 -9.31 12.98 -19.62
N ILE A 384 -8.78 13.86 -20.46
CA ILE A 384 -9.45 14.32 -21.69
C ILE A 384 -9.83 13.12 -22.57
N ALA A 385 -8.89 12.21 -22.82
CA ALA A 385 -9.12 11.06 -23.68
C ALA A 385 -10.24 10.14 -23.15
N MET A 386 -10.22 9.83 -21.85
CA MET A 386 -11.22 8.94 -21.25
C MET A 386 -12.60 9.59 -21.18
N ASN A 387 -12.67 10.89 -20.89
CA ASN A 387 -13.93 11.62 -20.88
C ASN A 387 -14.56 11.69 -22.28
N ARG A 388 -13.77 11.88 -23.34
CA ARG A 388 -14.25 11.80 -24.74
C ARG A 388 -14.84 10.43 -25.09
N LEU A 389 -14.33 9.36 -24.48
CA LEU A 389 -14.80 7.99 -24.69
C LEU A 389 -16.01 7.61 -23.82
N GLY A 390 -16.38 8.44 -22.83
CA GLY A 390 -17.31 8.03 -21.77
C GLY A 390 -16.75 6.90 -20.89
N ALA A 391 -15.43 6.74 -20.87
CA ALA A 391 -14.69 5.81 -20.05
C ALA A 391 -14.16 6.54 -18.80
N ARG A 392 -13.32 5.89 -17.98
CA ARG A 392 -12.87 6.46 -16.70
C ARG A 392 -11.38 6.77 -16.67
N SER A 393 -10.99 7.95 -16.20
CA SER A 393 -9.62 8.21 -15.72
C SER A 393 -9.59 8.27 -14.19
N ASN A 394 -8.41 8.14 -13.59
CA ASN A 394 -8.25 8.07 -12.14
C ASN A 394 -7.13 9.00 -11.65
N THR A 395 -7.41 9.82 -10.63
CA THR A 395 -6.47 10.81 -10.09
C THR A 395 -5.20 10.22 -9.49
N GLY A 396 -5.23 8.95 -9.08
CA GLY A 396 -4.28 8.43 -8.10
C GLY A 396 -4.30 9.22 -6.78
N GLU A 397 -3.29 9.00 -5.95
CA GLU A 397 -3.21 9.52 -4.57
C GLU A 397 -2.81 11.00 -4.47
N GLY A 398 -2.72 11.71 -5.59
CA GLY A 398 -2.05 13.01 -5.67
C GLY A 398 -2.93 14.23 -5.41
N GLY A 399 -4.23 14.04 -5.16
CA GLY A 399 -5.23 15.10 -5.29
C GLY A 399 -5.50 15.47 -6.75
N GLU A 400 -6.34 16.47 -6.96
CA GLU A 400 -6.61 17.04 -8.28
C GLU A 400 -6.82 18.55 -8.18
N ASP A 401 -6.32 19.27 -9.17
CA ASP A 401 -6.52 20.72 -9.30
C ASP A 401 -7.99 21.02 -9.59
N PHE A 402 -8.63 21.80 -8.71
CA PHE A 402 -10.07 22.06 -8.80
C PHE A 402 -10.48 22.85 -10.03
N HIS A 403 -9.56 23.57 -10.69
CA HIS A 403 -9.85 24.25 -11.95
C HIS A 403 -10.18 23.25 -13.08
N ARG A 404 -9.76 21.98 -12.95
CA ARG A 404 -10.07 20.92 -13.92
C ARG A 404 -11.52 20.45 -13.89
N TYR A 405 -12.32 20.89 -12.90
CA TYR A 405 -13.72 20.50 -12.78
C TYR A 405 -14.61 21.27 -13.76
N GLU A 406 -14.13 22.41 -14.25
CA GLU A 406 -14.77 23.15 -15.31
C GLU A 406 -14.45 22.53 -16.68
N VAL A 407 -15.42 22.61 -17.59
CA VAL A 407 -15.24 22.15 -18.97
C VAL A 407 -14.51 23.24 -19.75
N ASP A 408 -13.47 22.85 -20.48
CA ASP A 408 -12.70 23.76 -21.32
C ASP A 408 -13.58 24.37 -22.42
N ALA A 409 -13.18 25.53 -22.94
CA ALA A 409 -13.94 26.23 -24.00
C ALA A 409 -14.12 25.40 -25.29
N ASN A 410 -13.28 24.39 -25.52
CA ASN A 410 -13.38 23.46 -26.66
C ASN A 410 -14.30 22.24 -26.40
N GLY A 411 -14.90 22.15 -25.21
CA GLY A 411 -15.77 21.04 -24.79
C GLY A 411 -15.05 19.87 -24.13
N ASP A 412 -13.72 19.90 -24.00
CA ASP A 412 -12.97 18.87 -23.28
C ASP A 412 -13.14 19.03 -21.76
N SER A 413 -13.19 17.90 -21.04
CA SER A 413 -13.09 17.90 -19.58
C SER A 413 -11.76 17.32 -19.15
N ARG A 414 -11.06 18.04 -18.29
CA ARG A 414 -9.81 17.58 -17.66
C ARG A 414 -10.05 16.90 -16.31
N SER A 415 -11.28 16.89 -15.80
CA SER A 415 -11.62 16.27 -14.52
C SER A 415 -11.46 14.76 -14.61
N SER A 416 -10.89 14.12 -13.59
CA SER A 416 -10.88 12.65 -13.54
C SER A 416 -12.21 12.14 -13.00
N ALA A 417 -12.79 11.17 -13.71
CA ALA A 417 -14.04 10.52 -13.30
C ALA A 417 -13.90 9.80 -11.95
N VAL A 418 -12.78 9.08 -11.77
CA VAL A 418 -12.46 8.36 -10.54
C VAL A 418 -11.51 9.19 -9.67
N LYS A 419 -11.87 9.40 -8.42
CA LYS A 419 -11.07 10.12 -7.43
C LYS A 419 -10.65 9.20 -6.30
N GLN A 420 -9.36 9.11 -6.04
CA GLN A 420 -8.80 8.17 -5.08
C GLN A 420 -8.69 8.76 -3.67
N VAL A 421 -9.13 7.99 -2.68
CA VAL A 421 -8.97 8.23 -1.25
C VAL A 421 -7.96 7.20 -0.73
N ALA A 422 -6.73 7.65 -0.46
CA ALA A 422 -5.63 6.82 0.02
C ALA A 422 -5.13 7.28 1.40
N SER A 423 -4.26 6.49 2.05
CA SER A 423 -3.80 6.73 3.44
C SER A 423 -3.21 8.12 3.71
N GLY A 424 -2.60 8.77 2.73
CA GLY A 424 -2.07 10.14 2.88
C GLY A 424 -3.14 11.24 2.92
N ARG A 425 -4.36 10.96 2.42
CA ARG A 425 -5.47 11.92 2.22
C ARG A 425 -5.06 13.21 1.49
N PHE A 426 -4.06 13.15 0.61
CA PHE A 426 -3.59 14.31 -0.12
C PHE A 426 -4.68 14.87 -1.04
N GLY A 427 -4.99 16.16 -0.87
CA GLY A 427 -5.97 16.86 -1.70
C GLY A 427 -7.41 16.35 -1.57
N VAL A 428 -7.74 15.57 -0.54
CA VAL A 428 -9.10 15.04 -0.32
C VAL A 428 -9.95 16.09 0.39
N THR A 429 -10.67 16.89 -0.38
CA THR A 429 -11.63 17.91 0.11
C THR A 429 -13.08 17.53 -0.25
N PRO A 430 -14.11 18.12 0.37
CA PRO A 430 -15.50 17.90 -0.03
C PRO A 430 -15.73 18.25 -1.51
N ASN A 431 -15.13 19.34 -2.00
CA ASN A 431 -15.22 19.76 -3.40
C ASN A 431 -14.51 18.77 -4.34
N TYR A 432 -13.40 18.17 -3.92
CA TYR A 432 -12.80 17.03 -4.61
C TYR A 432 -13.80 15.88 -4.69
N LEU A 433 -14.34 15.42 -3.56
CA LEU A 433 -15.19 14.23 -3.49
C LEU A 433 -16.49 14.35 -4.31
N VAL A 434 -17.14 15.51 -4.33
CA VAL A 434 -18.43 15.72 -5.05
C VAL A 434 -18.28 15.88 -6.58
N ASN A 435 -17.05 16.02 -7.08
CA ASN A 435 -16.74 16.11 -8.50
C ASN A 435 -16.27 14.77 -9.10
N ALA A 436 -16.55 13.66 -8.42
CA ALA A 436 -16.29 12.29 -8.89
C ALA A 436 -17.59 11.58 -9.31
N THR A 437 -17.47 10.70 -10.30
CA THR A 437 -18.46 9.64 -10.55
C THR A 437 -18.16 8.39 -9.73
N ASP A 438 -16.89 8.19 -9.38
CA ASP A 438 -16.41 7.04 -8.64
C ASP A 438 -15.38 7.47 -7.59
N LEU A 439 -15.57 7.06 -6.34
CA LEU A 439 -14.62 7.30 -5.25
C LEU A 439 -13.90 6.00 -4.94
N GLN A 440 -12.57 5.98 -5.10
CA GLN A 440 -11.77 4.77 -4.91
C GLN A 440 -10.99 4.78 -3.60
N ILE A 441 -11.39 3.96 -2.65
CA ILE A 441 -10.61 3.62 -1.46
C ILE A 441 -9.44 2.74 -1.89
N LYS A 442 -8.21 3.21 -1.69
CA LYS A 442 -7.00 2.49 -2.08
C LYS A 442 -6.38 1.77 -0.90
N MET A 443 -6.75 0.50 -0.70
CA MET A 443 -6.13 -0.33 0.34
C MET A 443 -4.68 -0.68 -0.01
N ALA A 444 -4.42 -1.05 -1.27
CA ALA A 444 -3.10 -1.46 -1.71
C ALA A 444 -2.86 -1.22 -3.22
N GLN A 445 -1.63 -1.42 -3.67
CA GLN A 445 -1.27 -1.48 -5.09
C GLN A 445 -0.27 -2.62 -5.34
N GLY A 446 -0.36 -3.28 -6.50
CA GLY A 446 0.39 -4.51 -6.77
C GLY A 446 1.92 -4.39 -6.70
N SER A 447 2.48 -3.20 -6.97
CA SER A 447 3.93 -2.98 -6.93
C SER A 447 4.53 -2.85 -5.52
N LYS A 448 3.68 -2.61 -4.51
CA LYS A 448 4.03 -2.42 -3.09
C LYS A 448 2.83 -2.60 -2.16
N PRO A 449 2.23 -3.80 -2.14
CA PRO A 449 1.15 -4.06 -1.21
C PRO A 449 1.69 -4.09 0.23
N GLY A 450 0.83 -3.72 1.19
CA GLY A 450 1.19 -3.53 2.60
C GLY A 450 2.07 -2.31 2.89
N GLU A 451 2.17 -1.36 1.94
CA GLU A 451 2.98 -0.13 2.07
C GLU A 451 2.26 1.10 1.53
N GLY A 452 2.70 2.29 1.98
CA GLY A 452 2.16 3.58 1.54
C GLY A 452 2.72 4.11 0.20
N GLY A 453 2.02 5.10 -0.34
CA GLY A 453 2.48 5.95 -1.45
C GLY A 453 3.83 6.60 -1.17
N GLN A 454 4.63 6.83 -2.21
CA GLN A 454 5.95 7.50 -2.10
C GLN A 454 6.11 8.51 -3.23
N LEU A 455 6.45 9.74 -2.88
CA LEU A 455 6.84 10.77 -3.82
C LEU A 455 8.08 11.49 -3.30
N SER A 456 9.17 11.39 -4.07
CA SER A 456 10.46 12.02 -3.78
C SER A 456 10.30 13.53 -3.62
N GLY A 457 10.97 14.14 -2.63
CA GLY A 457 10.83 15.57 -2.32
C GLY A 457 11.18 16.51 -3.49
N ASN A 458 12.13 16.11 -4.35
CA ASN A 458 12.48 16.87 -5.56
C ASN A 458 11.38 16.91 -6.64
N LYS A 459 10.30 16.12 -6.47
CA LYS A 459 9.11 16.14 -7.33
C LYS A 459 7.91 16.82 -6.66
N VAL A 460 8.12 17.41 -5.47
CA VAL A 460 7.11 18.20 -4.77
C VAL A 460 7.44 19.67 -4.98
N ASP A 461 7.14 20.17 -6.18
CA ASP A 461 7.25 21.60 -6.47
C ASP A 461 6.10 22.39 -5.81
N GLU A 462 6.05 23.70 -6.03
CA GLU A 462 5.00 24.57 -5.47
C GLU A 462 3.59 24.14 -5.91
N TYR A 463 3.42 23.72 -7.16
CA TYR A 463 2.14 23.26 -7.70
C TYR A 463 1.69 21.96 -7.03
N ILE A 464 2.58 20.97 -6.95
CA ILE A 464 2.29 19.69 -6.29
C ILE A 464 2.05 19.88 -4.79
N GLY A 465 2.85 20.74 -4.13
CA GLY A 465 2.65 21.08 -2.72
C GLY A 465 1.26 21.68 -2.46
N TRP A 466 0.84 22.61 -3.32
CA TRP A 466 -0.49 23.22 -3.26
C TRP A 466 -1.63 22.22 -3.47
N VAL A 467 -1.60 21.40 -4.54
CA VAL A 467 -2.65 20.40 -4.81
C VAL A 467 -2.76 19.40 -3.65
N ARG A 468 -1.61 18.98 -3.09
CA ARG A 468 -1.57 17.99 -2.00
C ARG A 468 -1.81 18.56 -0.61
N ARG A 469 -1.93 19.88 -0.47
CA ARG A 469 -2.04 20.59 0.83
C ARG A 469 -0.86 20.25 1.76
N THR A 470 0.36 20.35 1.24
CA THR A 470 1.61 20.02 1.93
C THR A 470 2.72 21.03 1.62
N THR A 471 3.83 20.96 2.33
CA THR A 471 5.01 21.81 2.11
C THR A 471 5.80 21.40 0.86
N PRO A 472 6.10 22.33 -0.07
CA PRO A 472 6.99 22.08 -1.20
C PRO A 472 8.41 21.66 -0.77
N GLY A 473 9.04 20.78 -1.56
CA GLY A 473 10.39 20.27 -1.34
C GLY A 473 10.52 19.16 -0.31
N VAL A 474 9.44 18.81 0.40
CA VAL A 474 9.43 17.76 1.42
C VAL A 474 9.04 16.41 0.82
N GLU A 475 9.76 15.34 1.16
CA GLU A 475 9.43 13.99 0.69
C GLU A 475 8.13 13.49 1.33
N LEU A 476 7.26 12.87 0.52
CA LEU A 476 5.97 12.36 0.97
C LEU A 476 5.99 10.84 0.98
N ILE A 477 6.10 10.28 2.19
CA ILE A 477 5.87 8.85 2.44
C ILE A 477 4.54 8.75 3.18
N SER A 478 3.54 8.15 2.53
CA SER A 478 2.23 7.95 3.15
C SER A 478 2.31 6.84 4.21
N PRO A 479 1.46 6.88 5.25
CA PRO A 479 1.32 5.74 6.14
C PRO A 479 0.97 4.47 5.35
N PRO A 480 1.48 3.29 5.71
CA PRO A 480 1.02 2.03 5.13
C PRO A 480 -0.49 1.79 5.33
N PRO A 481 -1.07 1.96 6.54
CA PRO A 481 -2.49 1.76 6.72
C PRO A 481 -3.28 3.04 6.44
N HIS A 482 -4.57 2.86 6.15
CA HIS A 482 -5.56 3.89 6.43
C HIS A 482 -5.79 3.92 7.94
N HIS A 483 -5.56 5.05 8.61
CA HIS A 483 -5.75 5.14 10.08
C HIS A 483 -7.23 5.11 10.51
N ASP A 484 -8.15 5.12 9.54
CA ASP A 484 -9.58 4.94 9.69
C ASP A 484 -10.08 3.60 9.09
N ILE A 485 -9.18 2.64 8.88
CA ILE A 485 -9.52 1.27 8.46
C ILE A 485 -8.59 0.28 9.17
N TYR A 486 -8.99 -0.18 10.35
CA TYR A 486 -8.29 -1.23 11.10
C TYR A 486 -9.01 -2.57 11.08
N SER A 487 -10.20 -2.59 10.49
CA SER A 487 -11.07 -3.75 10.40
C SER A 487 -12.05 -3.60 9.20
N ILE A 488 -12.88 -4.62 8.98
CA ILE A 488 -13.88 -4.59 7.92
C ILE A 488 -15.02 -3.60 8.21
N GLU A 489 -15.39 -3.45 9.48
CA GLU A 489 -16.40 -2.49 9.94
C GLU A 489 -15.95 -1.04 9.76
N ASP A 490 -14.65 -0.77 9.92
CA ASP A 490 -14.07 0.54 9.65
C ASP A 490 -14.06 0.86 8.14
N LEU A 491 -13.78 -0.14 7.29
CA LEU A 491 -13.94 0.03 5.85
C LEU A 491 -15.40 0.36 5.50
N ALA A 492 -16.36 -0.36 6.07
CA ALA A 492 -17.78 -0.07 5.87
C ALA A 492 -18.14 1.35 6.35
N GLN A 493 -17.52 1.82 7.44
CA GLN A 493 -17.68 3.20 7.90
C GLN A 493 -17.12 4.22 6.89
N LEU A 494 -15.94 4.00 6.32
CA LEU A 494 -15.41 4.90 5.27
C LEU A 494 -16.26 4.86 4.00
N ILE A 495 -16.78 3.70 3.58
CA ILE A 495 -17.72 3.59 2.46
C ILE A 495 -18.96 4.46 2.76
N HIS A 496 -19.52 4.34 3.96
CA HIS A 496 -20.65 5.16 4.40
C HIS A 496 -20.30 6.66 4.40
N ASP A 497 -19.11 7.05 4.86
CA ASP A 497 -18.68 8.45 4.88
C ASP A 497 -18.61 9.06 3.47
N LEU A 498 -17.98 8.33 2.54
CA LEU A 498 -17.81 8.76 1.16
C LEU A 498 -19.15 8.82 0.42
N LYS A 499 -20.05 7.87 0.68
CA LYS A 499 -21.39 7.88 0.10
C LYS A 499 -22.27 9.00 0.67
N ASN A 500 -22.12 9.36 1.94
CA ASN A 500 -22.84 10.50 2.52
C ASN A 500 -22.42 11.82 1.88
N VAL A 501 -21.10 12.08 1.72
CA VAL A 501 -20.64 13.34 1.10
C VAL A 501 -20.98 13.41 -0.40
N ASN A 502 -20.93 12.28 -1.12
CA ASN A 502 -21.32 12.21 -2.53
C ASN A 502 -22.26 11.01 -2.79
N PRO A 503 -23.59 11.19 -2.62
CA PRO A 503 -24.57 10.13 -2.82
C PRO A 503 -24.61 9.57 -4.25
N ASP A 504 -24.20 10.35 -5.25
CA ASP A 504 -24.28 10.00 -6.66
C ASP A 504 -23.08 9.13 -7.12
N ALA A 505 -21.98 9.11 -6.35
CA ALA A 505 -20.78 8.37 -6.74
C ALA A 505 -20.85 6.88 -6.35
N ARG A 506 -20.24 6.02 -7.19
CA ARG A 506 -19.94 4.63 -6.83
C ARG A 506 -18.71 4.56 -5.93
N ILE A 507 -18.69 3.66 -4.96
CA ILE A 507 -17.55 3.44 -4.07
C ILE A 507 -16.75 2.22 -4.55
N HIS A 508 -15.52 2.47 -5.01
CA HIS A 508 -14.55 1.46 -5.39
C HIS A 508 -13.64 1.10 -4.20
N VAL A 509 -13.32 -0.17 -4.03
CA VAL A 509 -12.26 -0.64 -3.11
C VAL A 509 -11.18 -1.34 -3.91
N LYS A 510 -9.97 -0.79 -3.91
CA LYS A 510 -8.80 -1.35 -4.61
C LYS A 510 -7.99 -2.26 -3.68
N LEU A 511 -8.02 -3.55 -3.99
CA LEU A 511 -7.28 -4.63 -3.36
C LEU A 511 -6.16 -5.14 -4.28
N VAL A 512 -5.28 -5.99 -3.73
CA VAL A 512 -4.23 -6.66 -4.50
C VAL A 512 -4.42 -8.17 -4.39
N ALA A 513 -4.18 -8.88 -5.49
CA ALA A 513 -4.30 -10.33 -5.54
C ALA A 513 -3.33 -10.99 -4.55
N GLU A 514 -3.89 -11.82 -3.67
CA GLU A 514 -3.21 -12.78 -2.79
C GLU A 514 -4.21 -13.91 -2.46
N VAL A 515 -3.77 -15.02 -1.87
CA VAL A 515 -4.72 -16.02 -1.32
C VAL A 515 -5.60 -15.38 -0.25
N GLY A 516 -6.90 -15.65 -0.29
CA GLY A 516 -7.87 -15.11 0.66
C GLY A 516 -8.53 -13.81 0.20
N VAL A 517 -8.09 -13.21 -0.91
CA VAL A 517 -8.67 -11.98 -1.44
C VAL A 517 -10.16 -12.13 -1.77
N GLY A 518 -10.63 -13.33 -2.14
CA GLY A 518 -12.06 -13.57 -2.39
C GLY A 518 -12.91 -13.43 -1.13
N THR A 519 -12.40 -13.89 0.02
CA THR A 519 -13.05 -13.71 1.33
C THR A 519 -13.13 -12.24 1.70
N ILE A 520 -12.06 -11.49 1.43
CA ILE A 520 -12.01 -10.04 1.68
C ILE A 520 -13.01 -9.32 0.76
N ALA A 521 -13.07 -9.69 -0.52
CA ALA A 521 -14.04 -9.14 -1.47
C ALA A 521 -15.50 -9.40 -1.04
N ALA A 522 -15.80 -10.55 -0.44
CA ALA A 522 -17.12 -10.80 0.15
C ALA A 522 -17.41 -9.86 1.33
N GLY A 523 -16.42 -9.58 2.19
CA GLY A 523 -16.52 -8.56 3.23
C GLY A 523 -16.77 -7.17 2.65
N VAL A 524 -16.01 -6.79 1.61
CA VAL A 524 -16.16 -5.52 0.89
C VAL A 524 -17.56 -5.34 0.30
N ALA A 525 -18.13 -6.39 -0.30
CA ALA A 525 -19.50 -6.37 -0.81
C ALA A 525 -20.54 -6.20 0.31
N LYS A 526 -20.35 -6.87 1.46
CA LYS A 526 -21.20 -6.69 2.66
C LYS A 526 -21.03 -5.32 3.31
N GLY A 527 -19.87 -4.68 3.14
CA GLY A 527 -19.61 -3.29 3.51
C GLY A 527 -20.22 -2.27 2.54
N HIS A 528 -21.05 -2.71 1.59
CA HIS A 528 -21.76 -1.89 0.61
C HIS A 528 -20.89 -1.20 -0.45
N ALA A 529 -19.69 -1.70 -0.73
CA ALA A 529 -18.93 -1.21 -1.89
C ALA A 529 -19.67 -1.56 -3.20
N ASP A 530 -19.62 -0.64 -4.16
CA ASP A 530 -20.24 -0.82 -5.48
C ASP A 530 -19.28 -1.52 -6.46
N VAL A 531 -17.96 -1.35 -6.27
CA VAL A 531 -16.92 -1.97 -7.12
C VAL A 531 -15.76 -2.49 -6.27
N VAL A 532 -15.29 -3.70 -6.55
CA VAL A 532 -14.02 -4.23 -6.04
C VAL A 532 -13.01 -4.34 -7.19
N LEU A 533 -11.86 -3.70 -7.04
CA LEU A 533 -10.76 -3.77 -8.00
C LEU A 533 -9.69 -4.72 -7.46
N ILE A 534 -9.37 -5.77 -8.22
CA ILE A 534 -8.26 -6.69 -7.91
C ILE A 534 -7.06 -6.37 -8.80
N SER A 535 -6.02 -5.79 -8.20
CA SER A 535 -4.76 -5.48 -8.85
C SER A 535 -3.78 -6.66 -8.83
N GLY A 536 -3.14 -6.94 -9.97
CA GLY A 536 -2.04 -7.89 -10.06
C GLY A 536 -0.71 -7.33 -9.55
N HIS A 537 0.19 -8.22 -9.12
CA HIS A 537 1.55 -7.88 -8.64
C HIS A 537 2.41 -7.14 -9.66
N ASP A 538 2.07 -7.24 -10.94
CA ASP A 538 2.80 -6.67 -12.06
C ASP A 538 2.44 -5.20 -12.34
N GLY A 539 1.54 -4.61 -11.55
CA GLY A 539 1.20 -3.19 -11.60
C GLY A 539 2.41 -2.24 -11.59
N GLY A 540 2.33 -1.14 -12.35
CA GLY A 540 3.41 -0.14 -12.41
C GLY A 540 3.48 0.76 -11.17
N THR A 541 4.61 1.45 -10.99
CA THR A 541 4.80 2.45 -9.93
C THR A 541 5.81 3.52 -10.33
N GLY A 542 5.63 4.73 -9.81
CA GLY A 542 6.59 5.82 -9.96
C GLY A 542 7.78 5.72 -8.99
N ASN A 543 7.54 5.17 -7.78
CA ASN A 543 8.56 4.97 -6.75
C ASN A 543 8.13 3.83 -5.78
N SER A 544 9.00 2.84 -5.60
CA SER A 544 8.78 1.67 -4.74
C SER A 544 10.09 0.93 -4.47
N PRO A 545 10.26 0.27 -3.31
CA PRO A 545 11.35 -0.68 -3.10
C PRO A 545 11.32 -1.80 -4.14
N GLU A 546 12.49 -2.16 -4.66
CA GLU A 546 12.62 -3.23 -5.66
C GLU A 546 12.20 -4.59 -5.13
N SER A 547 12.44 -4.86 -3.84
CA SER A 547 11.99 -6.08 -3.17
C SER A 547 10.48 -6.27 -3.25
N SER A 548 9.71 -5.19 -3.07
CA SER A 548 8.25 -5.24 -3.14
C SER A 548 7.76 -5.46 -4.57
N ILE A 549 8.38 -4.80 -5.56
CA ILE A 549 8.05 -5.00 -6.98
C ILE A 549 8.26 -6.47 -7.40
N LYS A 550 9.29 -7.13 -6.87
CA LYS A 550 9.65 -8.50 -7.25
C LYS A 550 8.89 -9.57 -6.47
N TYR A 551 8.66 -9.35 -5.19
CA TYR A 551 8.32 -10.43 -4.26
C TYR A 551 6.96 -10.29 -3.57
N ALA A 552 6.22 -9.20 -3.71
CA ALA A 552 4.94 -9.03 -3.03
C ALA A 552 3.77 -9.03 -4.02
N GLY A 553 2.64 -9.65 -3.63
CA GLY A 553 1.46 -9.81 -4.49
C GLY A 553 1.53 -10.99 -5.46
N LEU A 554 0.37 -11.30 -6.05
CA LEU A 554 0.17 -12.39 -7.01
C LEU A 554 -0.38 -11.94 -8.37
N PRO A 555 -0.36 -12.82 -9.38
CA PRO A 555 -1.02 -12.56 -10.65
C PRO A 555 -2.52 -12.31 -10.45
N TRP A 556 -3.06 -11.32 -11.18
CA TRP A 556 -4.47 -10.97 -11.06
C TRP A 556 -5.39 -12.09 -11.52
N GLU A 557 -4.93 -13.00 -12.40
CA GLU A 557 -5.69 -14.16 -12.84
C GLU A 557 -6.17 -15.00 -11.65
N LEU A 558 -5.29 -15.22 -10.67
CA LEU A 558 -5.62 -15.95 -9.44
C LEU A 558 -6.62 -15.18 -8.56
N GLY A 559 -6.39 -13.87 -8.39
CA GLY A 559 -7.23 -13.04 -7.53
C GLY A 559 -8.64 -12.84 -8.08
N ILE A 560 -8.79 -12.65 -9.40
CA ILE A 560 -10.09 -12.49 -10.07
C ILE A 560 -10.88 -13.79 -10.03
N ALA A 561 -10.26 -14.93 -10.34
CA ALA A 561 -10.92 -16.22 -10.26
C ALA A 561 -11.42 -16.50 -8.83
N GLU A 562 -10.58 -16.29 -7.82
CA GLU A 562 -10.99 -16.47 -6.42
C GLU A 562 -12.13 -15.52 -6.02
N THR A 563 -12.04 -14.25 -6.40
CA THR A 563 -13.08 -13.24 -6.13
C THR A 563 -14.42 -13.64 -6.76
N GLN A 564 -14.40 -14.01 -8.05
CA GLN A 564 -15.59 -14.49 -8.76
C GLN A 564 -16.20 -15.71 -8.05
N GLN A 565 -15.38 -16.70 -7.75
CA GLN A 565 -15.83 -17.96 -7.14
C GLN A 565 -16.43 -17.74 -5.75
N VAL A 566 -15.82 -16.90 -4.91
CA VAL A 566 -16.29 -16.65 -3.54
C VAL A 566 -17.55 -15.79 -3.54
N LEU A 567 -17.62 -14.74 -4.36
CA LEU A 567 -18.80 -13.87 -4.43
C LEU A 567 -20.03 -14.62 -4.95
N VAL A 568 -19.88 -15.49 -5.95
CA VAL A 568 -20.98 -16.33 -6.45
C VAL A 568 -21.41 -17.34 -5.40
N ALA A 569 -20.47 -18.01 -4.73
CA ALA A 569 -20.79 -19.00 -3.69
C ALA A 569 -21.54 -18.41 -2.48
N ASN A 570 -21.45 -17.09 -2.27
CA ASN A 570 -22.10 -16.39 -1.16
C ASN A 570 -23.32 -15.56 -1.60
N ASP A 571 -23.75 -15.64 -2.86
CA ASP A 571 -24.85 -14.82 -3.41
C ASP A 571 -24.63 -13.30 -3.20
N LEU A 572 -23.40 -12.85 -3.42
CA LEU A 572 -23.00 -11.45 -3.33
C LEU A 572 -22.61 -10.86 -4.68
N ARG A 573 -22.39 -11.72 -5.70
CA ARG A 573 -21.86 -11.30 -6.99
C ARG A 573 -22.77 -10.34 -7.76
N GLY A 574 -24.08 -10.43 -7.55
CA GLY A 574 -25.08 -9.55 -8.18
C GLY A 574 -25.00 -8.09 -7.75
N ARG A 575 -24.37 -7.79 -6.60
CA ARG A 575 -24.40 -6.46 -5.95
C ARG A 575 -23.12 -5.64 -6.11
N ILE A 576 -22.09 -6.21 -6.75
CA ILE A 576 -20.78 -5.57 -6.83
C ILE A 576 -20.14 -5.81 -8.20
N SER A 577 -19.62 -4.76 -8.81
CA SER A 577 -18.81 -4.87 -10.03
C SER A 577 -17.40 -5.31 -9.70
N VAL A 578 -16.83 -6.23 -10.48
CA VAL A 578 -15.43 -6.66 -10.32
C VAL A 578 -14.56 -6.00 -11.39
N GLN A 579 -13.58 -5.21 -10.98
CA GLN A 579 -12.60 -4.60 -11.87
C GLN A 579 -11.23 -5.32 -11.73
N THR A 580 -10.42 -5.33 -12.78
CA THR A 580 -9.02 -5.76 -12.68
C THR A 580 -8.04 -4.81 -13.34
N ASP A 581 -6.83 -4.72 -12.79
CA ASP A 581 -5.67 -4.09 -13.42
C ASP A 581 -4.40 -4.94 -13.15
N GLY A 582 -3.32 -4.66 -13.88
CA GLY A 582 -2.08 -5.44 -13.79
C GLY A 582 -1.55 -5.83 -15.17
N GLN A 583 -0.77 -4.91 -15.77
CA GLN A 583 -0.18 -5.06 -17.10
C GLN A 583 -1.12 -5.61 -18.19
N LEU A 584 -2.41 -5.25 -18.15
CA LEU A 584 -3.29 -5.42 -19.31
C LEU A 584 -2.80 -4.50 -20.44
N LYS A 585 -2.72 -5.05 -21.65
CA LYS A 585 -2.15 -4.38 -22.83
C LYS A 585 -3.03 -4.48 -24.06
N THR A 586 -3.74 -5.60 -24.21
CA THR A 586 -4.47 -5.98 -25.43
C THR A 586 -5.95 -6.24 -25.15
N GLY A 587 -6.76 -6.32 -26.21
CA GLY A 587 -8.15 -6.80 -26.13
C GLY A 587 -8.23 -8.26 -25.69
N ARG A 588 -7.22 -9.08 -26.01
CA ARG A 588 -7.09 -10.44 -25.48
C ARG A 588 -6.98 -10.47 -23.94
N ASP A 589 -6.16 -9.60 -23.35
CA ASP A 589 -6.06 -9.53 -21.88
C ASP A 589 -7.42 -9.20 -21.26
N ALA A 590 -8.18 -8.28 -21.86
CA ALA A 590 -9.54 -7.92 -21.42
C ALA A 590 -10.50 -9.11 -21.51
N ALA A 591 -10.47 -9.84 -22.63
CA ALA A 591 -11.32 -10.99 -22.85
C ALA A 591 -11.05 -12.11 -21.82
N VAL A 592 -9.77 -12.43 -21.57
CA VAL A 592 -9.41 -13.41 -20.52
C VAL A 592 -9.86 -12.94 -19.15
N ALA A 593 -9.65 -11.66 -18.81
CA ALA A 593 -10.12 -11.11 -17.54
C ALA A 593 -11.64 -11.21 -17.38
N ALA A 594 -12.42 -10.97 -18.45
CA ALA A 594 -13.87 -11.11 -18.40
C ALA A 594 -14.30 -12.57 -18.18
N LEU A 595 -13.71 -13.49 -18.95
CA LEU A 595 -13.98 -14.93 -18.80
C LEU A 595 -13.68 -15.44 -17.38
N LEU A 596 -12.68 -14.86 -16.69
CA LEU A 596 -12.37 -15.16 -15.29
C LEU A 596 -13.31 -14.46 -14.28
N GLY A 597 -14.06 -13.42 -14.66
CA GLY A 597 -15.09 -12.78 -13.83
C GLY A 597 -15.09 -11.25 -13.78
N ALA A 598 -14.13 -10.57 -14.42
CA ALA A 598 -14.05 -9.11 -14.40
C ALA A 598 -15.05 -8.43 -15.36
N GLU A 599 -15.59 -7.29 -14.97
CA GLU A 599 -16.55 -6.48 -15.75
C GLU A 599 -15.94 -5.17 -16.26
N GLU A 600 -14.86 -4.73 -15.61
CA GLU A 600 -14.17 -3.48 -15.87
C GLU A 600 -12.64 -3.71 -15.90
N PHE A 601 -11.91 -2.94 -16.72
CA PHE A 601 -10.51 -3.23 -17.06
C PHE A 601 -9.61 -1.98 -16.97
N GLY A 602 -8.56 -2.04 -16.16
CA GLY A 602 -7.64 -0.94 -15.91
C GLY A 602 -6.33 -1.03 -16.70
N TYR A 603 -5.99 0.05 -17.43
CA TYR A 603 -4.78 0.15 -18.25
C TYR A 603 -3.94 1.36 -17.82
N ALA A 604 -2.82 1.12 -17.12
CA ALA A 604 -1.94 2.19 -16.64
C ALA A 604 -0.69 2.35 -17.52
N THR A 605 0.21 1.36 -17.48
CA THR A 605 1.51 1.42 -18.18
C THR A 605 1.34 1.54 -19.70
N ALA A 606 0.37 0.84 -20.29
CA ALA A 606 0.09 0.96 -21.72
C ALA A 606 -0.33 2.39 -22.11
N ALA A 607 -1.21 3.03 -21.32
CA ALA A 607 -1.59 4.43 -21.55
C ALA A 607 -0.39 5.39 -21.43
N LEU A 608 0.52 5.15 -20.48
CA LEU A 608 1.77 5.92 -20.35
C LEU A 608 2.72 5.69 -21.54
N VAL A 609 2.82 4.46 -22.06
CA VAL A 609 3.59 4.14 -23.28
C VAL A 609 3.03 4.87 -24.48
N VAL A 610 1.70 4.90 -24.63
CA VAL A 610 0.99 5.65 -25.69
C VAL A 610 1.26 7.15 -25.57
N ASN A 611 1.31 7.69 -24.35
CA ASN A 611 1.73 9.07 -24.09
C ASN A 611 3.21 9.36 -24.40
N GLY A 612 4.03 8.33 -24.64
CA GLY A 612 5.44 8.47 -25.04
C GLY A 612 6.46 7.79 -24.14
N CYS A 613 6.05 7.05 -23.10
CA CYS A 613 6.99 6.37 -22.21
C CYS A 613 7.84 5.34 -22.96
N ILE A 614 9.15 5.39 -22.72
CA ILE A 614 10.16 4.50 -23.32
C ILE A 614 10.78 3.52 -22.28
N MET A 615 10.15 3.37 -21.11
CA MET A 615 10.49 2.40 -20.07
C MET A 615 11.94 2.46 -19.54
N LEU A 616 12.50 3.67 -19.39
CA LEU A 616 13.82 3.89 -18.75
C LEU A 616 13.88 3.52 -17.26
N ARG A 617 12.73 3.36 -16.59
CA ARG A 617 12.60 3.03 -15.15
C ARG A 617 13.30 4.02 -14.19
N LYS A 618 13.45 5.28 -14.59
CA LYS A 618 14.00 6.40 -13.78
C LYS A 618 12.92 7.33 -13.21
N CYS A 619 11.69 6.83 -13.07
CA CYS A 619 10.52 7.64 -12.69
C CYS A 619 10.67 8.31 -11.31
N HIS A 620 11.35 7.64 -10.38
CA HIS A 620 11.59 8.09 -9.01
C HIS A 620 12.64 9.20 -8.91
N LEU A 621 13.53 9.32 -9.89
CA LEU A 621 14.58 10.34 -9.93
C LEU A 621 14.06 11.72 -10.37
N GLY A 622 12.91 11.77 -11.03
CA GLY A 622 12.38 13.02 -11.61
C GLY A 622 13.08 13.43 -12.92
N THR A 623 13.91 12.57 -13.51
CA THR A 623 14.72 12.89 -14.71
C THR A 623 14.14 12.24 -15.99
N CYS A 624 12.82 12.30 -16.17
CA CYS A 624 12.16 11.65 -17.31
C CYS A 624 12.44 12.41 -18.61
N SER A 625 13.19 11.80 -19.53
CA SER A 625 13.63 12.43 -20.80
C SER A 625 12.54 12.66 -21.85
N VAL A 626 11.28 12.34 -21.52
CA VAL A 626 10.11 12.47 -22.41
C VAL A 626 8.96 13.22 -21.74
N GLY A 627 9.24 13.94 -20.65
CA GLY A 627 8.26 14.81 -19.99
C GLY A 627 7.09 14.12 -19.29
N ILE A 628 7.16 12.80 -19.03
CA ILE A 628 6.06 12.04 -18.40
C ILE A 628 6.21 11.96 -16.88
N ALA A 629 7.31 11.41 -16.37
CA ALA A 629 7.48 11.11 -14.95
C ALA A 629 8.40 12.13 -14.24
N THR A 630 8.14 13.41 -14.44
CA THR A 630 8.97 14.54 -13.95
C THR A 630 8.09 15.76 -13.65
N GLN A 631 8.56 16.59 -12.71
CA GLN A 631 8.00 17.93 -12.46
C GLN A 631 8.94 19.05 -12.94
N ASP A 632 10.10 18.70 -13.49
CA ASP A 632 11.05 19.66 -14.05
C ASP A 632 10.42 20.38 -15.26
N PRO A 633 10.33 21.72 -15.25
CA PRO A 633 9.69 22.47 -16.32
C PRO A 633 10.35 22.29 -17.70
N GLU A 634 11.67 22.15 -17.77
CA GLU A 634 12.40 21.96 -19.04
C GLU A 634 12.10 20.56 -19.59
N LEU A 635 12.14 19.53 -18.75
CA LEU A 635 11.82 18.17 -19.18
C LEU A 635 10.34 18.00 -19.55
N ARG A 636 9.42 18.72 -18.89
CA ARG A 636 7.98 18.69 -19.21
C ARG A 636 7.68 19.24 -20.60
N GLN A 637 8.46 20.20 -21.11
CA GLN A 637 8.32 20.69 -22.49
C GLN A 637 8.56 19.62 -23.54
N LEU A 638 9.24 18.52 -23.19
CA LEU A 638 9.49 17.38 -24.08
C LEU A 638 8.28 16.43 -24.19
N PHE A 639 7.20 16.67 -23.44
CA PHE A 639 5.98 15.86 -23.52
C PHE A 639 5.32 16.03 -24.90
N ALA A 640 5.25 14.94 -25.66
CA ALA A 640 4.68 14.91 -27.00
C ALA A 640 3.39 14.07 -27.11
N GLY A 641 2.85 13.61 -25.98
CA GLY A 641 1.60 12.85 -25.93
C GLY A 641 0.39 13.71 -26.28
N LYS A 642 -0.66 13.08 -26.81
CA LYS A 642 -1.92 13.75 -27.13
C LYS A 642 -3.12 12.87 -26.76
N PRO A 643 -4.27 13.45 -26.36
CA PRO A 643 -5.47 12.69 -26.04
C PRO A 643 -5.91 11.74 -27.17
N GLU A 644 -5.76 12.15 -28.44
CA GLU A 644 -6.17 11.36 -29.60
C GLU A 644 -5.45 10.01 -29.68
N TYR A 645 -4.17 9.94 -29.24
CA TYR A 645 -3.42 8.69 -29.27
C TYR A 645 -3.99 7.68 -28.27
N ILE A 646 -4.44 8.15 -27.11
CA ILE A 646 -5.07 7.32 -26.08
C ILE A 646 -6.46 6.88 -26.55
N VAL A 647 -7.23 7.78 -27.18
CA VAL A 647 -8.51 7.45 -27.79
C VAL A 647 -8.35 6.31 -28.81
N ASN A 648 -7.38 6.42 -29.73
CA ASN A 648 -7.09 5.38 -30.72
C ASN A 648 -6.73 4.06 -30.04
N TYR A 649 -5.87 4.08 -29.02
CA TYR A 649 -5.46 2.88 -28.28
C TYR A 649 -6.65 2.11 -27.70
N PHE A 650 -7.50 2.78 -26.94
CA PHE A 650 -8.63 2.13 -26.28
C PHE A 650 -9.69 1.64 -27.28
N LEU A 651 -9.87 2.33 -28.41
CA LEU A 651 -10.71 1.84 -29.49
C LEU A 651 -10.11 0.59 -30.15
N PHE A 652 -8.80 0.50 -30.34
CA PHE A 652 -8.15 -0.73 -30.83
C PHE A 652 -8.32 -1.91 -29.86
N VAL A 653 -8.14 -1.67 -28.56
CA VAL A 653 -8.34 -2.69 -27.52
C VAL A 653 -9.80 -3.18 -27.51
N ALA A 654 -10.76 -2.25 -27.54
CA ALA A 654 -12.19 -2.59 -27.56
C ALA A 654 -12.57 -3.37 -28.82
N GLU A 655 -12.00 -2.99 -29.97
CA GLU A 655 -12.25 -3.65 -31.25
C GLU A 655 -11.62 -5.06 -31.31
N GLU A 656 -10.42 -5.27 -30.78
CA GLU A 656 -9.83 -6.62 -30.63
C GLU A 656 -10.67 -7.48 -29.68
N MET A 657 -11.14 -6.93 -28.56
CA MET A 657 -12.02 -7.65 -27.64
C MET A 657 -13.33 -8.05 -28.34
N ARG A 658 -13.90 -7.15 -29.15
CA ARG A 658 -15.11 -7.40 -29.95
C ARG A 658 -14.91 -8.50 -30.99
N GLU A 659 -13.76 -8.56 -31.65
CA GLU A 659 -13.39 -9.67 -32.55
C GLU A 659 -13.35 -11.02 -31.81
N ILE A 660 -12.78 -11.04 -30.59
CA ILE A 660 -12.72 -12.25 -29.76
C ILE A 660 -14.11 -12.67 -29.27
N MET A 661 -14.96 -11.71 -28.88
CA MET A 661 -16.35 -11.98 -28.50
C MET A 661 -17.11 -12.65 -29.65
N ALA A 662 -16.97 -12.12 -30.88
CA ALA A 662 -17.56 -12.70 -32.08
C ALA A 662 -17.06 -14.14 -32.33
N GLN A 663 -15.75 -14.37 -32.20
CA GLN A 663 -15.13 -15.70 -32.34
C GLN A 663 -15.67 -16.71 -31.32
N LEU A 664 -15.94 -16.26 -30.09
CA LEU A 664 -16.45 -17.08 -28.99
C LEU A 664 -17.99 -17.21 -28.97
N GLY A 665 -18.70 -16.50 -29.86
CA GLY A 665 -20.15 -16.55 -29.98
C GLY A 665 -20.93 -15.65 -29.02
N PHE A 666 -20.28 -14.63 -28.43
CA PHE A 666 -20.90 -13.68 -27.49
C PHE A 666 -21.29 -12.37 -28.17
N ARG A 667 -22.49 -11.85 -27.86
CA ARG A 667 -22.98 -10.56 -28.37
C ARG A 667 -22.71 -9.41 -27.42
N THR A 668 -22.63 -9.69 -26.12
CA THR A 668 -22.36 -8.70 -25.07
C THR A 668 -21.27 -9.18 -24.12
N VAL A 669 -20.55 -8.24 -23.48
CA VAL A 669 -19.52 -8.56 -22.48
C VAL A 669 -20.15 -9.31 -21.30
N ASN A 670 -21.40 -8.99 -20.93
CA ASN A 670 -22.14 -9.66 -19.86
C ASN A 670 -22.31 -11.16 -20.10
N GLU A 671 -22.50 -11.60 -21.35
CA GLU A 671 -22.58 -13.03 -21.69
C GLU A 671 -21.24 -13.76 -21.50
N MET A 672 -20.13 -13.03 -21.54
CA MET A 672 -18.76 -13.54 -21.41
C MET A 672 -18.28 -13.64 -19.96
N ILE A 673 -18.83 -12.80 -19.06
CA ILE A 673 -18.34 -12.69 -17.68
C ILE A 673 -18.47 -14.02 -16.93
N GLY A 674 -17.36 -14.51 -16.38
CA GLY A 674 -17.29 -15.76 -15.62
C GLY A 674 -17.41 -17.05 -16.45
N ARG A 675 -17.38 -16.97 -17.80
CA ARG A 675 -17.40 -18.14 -18.70
C ARG A 675 -16.05 -18.83 -18.83
N VAL A 676 -15.47 -19.23 -17.70
CA VAL A 676 -14.20 -19.97 -17.63
C VAL A 676 -14.21 -21.27 -18.46
N ASP A 677 -15.40 -21.80 -18.77
CA ASP A 677 -15.57 -22.94 -19.67
C ASP A 677 -15.07 -22.70 -21.10
N MET A 678 -14.84 -21.45 -21.51
CA MET A 678 -14.28 -21.05 -22.82
C MET A 678 -12.76 -20.98 -22.85
N LEU A 679 -12.09 -21.19 -21.71
CA LEU A 679 -10.64 -21.21 -21.59
C LEU A 679 -10.11 -22.66 -21.58
N ASP A 680 -8.97 -22.87 -22.23
CA ASP A 680 -8.27 -24.16 -22.28
C ASP A 680 -6.79 -23.98 -21.94
N SER A 681 -6.26 -24.78 -21.02
CA SER A 681 -4.85 -24.77 -20.62
C SER A 681 -4.03 -25.93 -21.21
N ARG A 682 -4.66 -26.86 -21.96
CA ARG A 682 -4.04 -28.13 -22.35
C ARG A 682 -2.76 -27.98 -23.18
N LYS A 683 -2.71 -27.02 -24.11
CA LYS A 683 -1.53 -26.80 -24.96
C LYS A 683 -0.34 -26.20 -24.21
N ALA A 684 -0.56 -25.54 -23.07
CA ALA A 684 0.52 -24.97 -22.25
C ALA A 684 1.31 -26.02 -21.46
N ILE A 685 0.74 -27.20 -21.23
CA ILE A 685 1.32 -28.31 -20.45
C ILE A 685 2.51 -28.97 -21.18
N ASP A 686 2.71 -28.68 -22.47
CA ASP A 686 3.80 -29.29 -23.26
C ASP A 686 5.21 -28.74 -22.92
N HIS A 687 5.32 -27.61 -22.21
CA HIS A 687 6.60 -27.04 -21.77
C HIS A 687 7.17 -27.72 -20.51
N TRP A 688 8.46 -28.01 -20.50
CA TRP A 688 9.11 -28.79 -19.44
C TRP A 688 8.98 -28.24 -18.02
N LYS A 689 8.88 -26.91 -17.82
CA LYS A 689 8.59 -26.29 -16.50
C LYS A 689 7.10 -26.08 -16.21
N ALA A 690 6.25 -26.11 -17.25
CA ALA A 690 4.80 -26.01 -17.08
C ALA A 690 4.17 -27.39 -16.85
N LYS A 691 4.90 -28.48 -17.16
CA LYS A 691 4.57 -29.85 -16.73
C LYS A 691 4.50 -29.89 -15.21
N GLY A 692 3.27 -30.03 -14.69
CA GLY A 692 2.99 -30.04 -13.25
C GLY A 692 2.18 -28.84 -12.75
N LEU A 693 1.91 -27.83 -13.59
CA LEU A 693 0.94 -26.79 -13.22
C LEU A 693 -0.49 -27.32 -13.30
N ASP A 694 -1.28 -27.05 -12.27
CA ASP A 694 -2.71 -27.34 -12.22
C ASP A 694 -3.56 -26.06 -12.32
N PHE A 695 -4.34 -25.96 -13.40
CA PHE A 695 -5.27 -24.85 -13.65
C PHE A 695 -6.71 -25.17 -13.22
N SER A 696 -6.98 -26.36 -12.69
CA SER A 696 -8.33 -26.80 -12.31
C SER A 696 -9.02 -25.83 -11.35
N ARG A 697 -8.28 -25.31 -10.36
CA ARG A 697 -8.77 -24.32 -9.38
C ARG A 697 -9.02 -22.96 -10.00
N LEU A 698 -8.15 -22.53 -10.92
CA LEU A 698 -8.30 -21.25 -11.64
C LEU A 698 -9.55 -21.27 -12.52
N LEU A 699 -9.77 -22.38 -13.23
CA LEU A 699 -10.87 -22.54 -14.18
C LEU A 699 -12.11 -23.21 -13.57
N TYR A 700 -12.16 -23.28 -12.23
CA TYR A 700 -13.31 -23.80 -11.53
C TYR A 700 -14.49 -22.83 -11.63
N ARG A 701 -15.63 -23.36 -12.06
CA ARG A 701 -16.90 -22.63 -12.12
C ARG A 701 -17.77 -23.12 -10.97
N GLN A 702 -18.28 -22.20 -10.16
CA GLN A 702 -19.23 -22.56 -9.11
C GLN A 702 -20.46 -23.24 -9.73
N PRO A 703 -20.93 -24.38 -9.19
CA PRO A 703 -22.18 -25.00 -9.60
C PRO A 703 -23.30 -24.01 -9.33
N ASN A 704 -23.85 -23.46 -10.41
CA ASN A 704 -24.89 -22.44 -10.30
C ASN A 704 -26.26 -23.12 -10.46
N PRO A 705 -27.15 -23.12 -9.45
CA PRO A 705 -28.57 -23.22 -9.73
C PRO A 705 -28.97 -21.98 -10.57
N ASP A 706 -29.93 -22.07 -11.48
CA ASP A 706 -30.29 -21.00 -12.44
C ASP A 706 -30.69 -19.63 -11.82
N GLU A 707 -30.52 -19.42 -10.52
CA GLU A 707 -30.97 -18.28 -9.73
C GLU A 707 -29.83 -17.36 -9.20
N VAL A 708 -28.54 -17.77 -9.15
CA VAL A 708 -27.47 -16.89 -8.61
C VAL A 708 -26.79 -16.07 -9.71
N ALA A 709 -26.69 -14.76 -9.49
CA ALA A 709 -26.04 -13.83 -10.40
C ALA A 709 -24.52 -14.09 -10.52
N VAL A 710 -23.98 -13.94 -11.73
CA VAL A 710 -22.54 -14.12 -12.02
C VAL A 710 -21.82 -12.84 -12.40
N TYR A 711 -22.56 -11.75 -12.57
CA TYR A 711 -22.08 -10.39 -12.80
C TYR A 711 -22.99 -9.39 -12.06
N CYS A 712 -22.60 -8.12 -11.97
CA CYS A 712 -23.36 -7.11 -11.24
C CYS A 712 -24.67 -6.75 -11.98
N CYS A 713 -25.81 -6.95 -11.31
CA CYS A 713 -27.14 -6.66 -11.86
C CYS A 713 -28.08 -5.95 -10.87
N GLU A 714 -27.60 -5.64 -9.68
CA GLU A 714 -28.33 -4.97 -8.60
C GLU A 714 -27.51 -3.78 -8.09
N GLU A 715 -28.21 -2.73 -7.65
CA GLU A 715 -27.59 -1.60 -6.95
C GLU A 715 -27.50 -1.87 -5.44
N GLN A 716 -26.47 -1.35 -4.80
CA GLN A 716 -26.33 -1.43 -3.34
C GLN A 716 -27.29 -0.46 -2.63
N ASP A 717 -27.98 -0.94 -1.59
CA ASP A 717 -28.67 -0.06 -0.64
C ASP A 717 -27.68 0.43 0.42
N HIS A 718 -27.39 1.72 0.40
CA HIS A 718 -26.46 2.38 1.33
C HIS A 718 -27.15 2.93 2.60
N GLY A 719 -28.47 2.78 2.73
CA GLY A 719 -29.24 3.23 3.90
C GLY A 719 -29.23 4.74 4.16
N LEU A 720 -29.03 5.54 3.11
CA LEU A 720 -28.91 7.00 3.20
C LEU A 720 -30.24 7.69 3.56
N ASP A 721 -31.36 7.01 3.37
CA ASP A 721 -32.71 7.47 3.75
C ASP A 721 -32.85 7.72 5.26
N LYS A 722 -31.97 7.12 6.07
CA LYS A 722 -31.94 7.26 7.54
C LYS A 722 -30.94 8.31 8.03
N ALA A 723 -30.20 8.96 7.13
CA ALA A 723 -29.18 9.93 7.51
C ALA A 723 -29.82 11.19 8.14
N LEU A 724 -29.31 11.60 9.31
CA LEU A 724 -29.76 12.80 10.00
C LEU A 724 -29.56 14.07 9.14
N ASP A 725 -28.57 14.05 8.25
CA ASP A 725 -28.30 15.13 7.32
C ASP A 725 -29.46 15.49 6.39
N LEU A 726 -30.39 14.56 6.12
CA LEU A 726 -31.58 14.90 5.35
C LEU A 726 -32.41 15.99 6.03
N GLU A 727 -32.52 15.93 7.36
CA GLU A 727 -33.17 16.97 8.17
C GLU A 727 -32.33 18.25 8.18
N LEU A 728 -31.00 18.13 8.33
CA LEU A 728 -30.09 19.29 8.30
C LEU A 728 -30.18 20.06 6.97
N ILE A 729 -30.23 19.33 5.85
CA ILE A 729 -30.38 19.90 4.51
C ILE A 729 -31.73 20.60 4.37
N ALA A 730 -32.81 19.95 4.82
CA ALA A 730 -34.16 20.54 4.76
C ALA A 730 -34.23 21.87 5.51
N GLN A 731 -33.67 21.93 6.73
CA GLN A 731 -33.64 23.16 7.53
C GLN A 731 -32.64 24.20 7.00
N SER A 732 -31.58 23.76 6.32
CA SER A 732 -30.54 24.64 5.74
C SER A 732 -30.89 25.22 4.37
N GLN A 733 -32.06 24.94 3.81
CA GLN A 733 -32.43 25.40 2.46
C GLN A 733 -32.24 26.92 2.24
N PRO A 734 -32.60 27.81 3.20
CA PRO A 734 -32.34 29.26 3.05
C PRO A 734 -30.85 29.60 2.92
N ALA A 735 -29.98 28.89 3.63
CA ALA A 735 -28.53 29.04 3.52
C ALA A 735 -28.02 28.53 2.17
N LEU A 736 -28.51 27.37 1.71
CA LEU A 736 -28.08 26.72 0.48
C LEU A 736 -28.53 27.44 -0.81
N GLU A 737 -29.65 28.17 -0.76
CA GLU A 737 -30.16 28.90 -1.92
C GLU A 737 -29.76 30.38 -1.93
N LYS A 738 -29.74 31.01 -0.74
CA LYS A 738 -29.65 32.47 -0.61
C LYS A 738 -28.51 32.92 0.30
N GLN A 739 -27.67 32.00 0.80
CA GLN A 739 -26.58 32.29 1.74
C GLN A 739 -27.06 33.03 3.01
N GLN A 740 -28.31 32.76 3.44
CA GLN A 740 -28.88 33.36 4.64
C GLN A 740 -28.46 32.59 5.90
N PRO A 741 -28.20 33.27 7.03
CA PRO A 741 -27.90 32.61 8.29
C PRO A 741 -29.05 31.72 8.78
N VAL A 742 -28.73 30.49 9.18
CA VAL A 742 -29.66 29.50 9.74
C VAL A 742 -29.10 28.96 11.06
N LYS A 743 -30.00 28.71 12.02
CA LYS A 743 -29.70 28.04 13.30
C LYS A 743 -30.56 26.78 13.42
N ILE A 744 -29.96 25.67 13.83
CA ILE A 744 -30.59 24.36 13.95
C ILE A 744 -30.22 23.78 15.31
N ASP A 745 -31.20 23.27 16.04
CA ASP A 745 -31.02 22.63 17.35
C ASP A 745 -31.63 21.22 17.29
N LEU A 746 -30.83 20.16 17.48
CA LEU A 746 -31.29 18.77 17.34
C LEU A 746 -30.63 17.82 18.37
N PRO A 747 -31.33 16.76 18.80
CA PRO A 747 -30.69 15.69 19.57
C PRO A 747 -29.80 14.82 18.68
N ILE A 748 -28.78 14.19 19.26
CA ILE A 748 -27.91 13.23 18.57
C ILE A 748 -27.67 11.95 19.41
N ARG A 749 -27.48 10.82 18.72
CA ARG A 749 -27.17 9.51 19.30
C ARG A 749 -26.02 8.83 18.55
N ASN A 750 -25.37 7.86 19.19
CA ASN A 750 -24.21 7.17 18.61
C ASN A 750 -24.51 6.41 17.30
N SER A 751 -25.79 6.11 17.04
CA SER A 751 -26.25 5.54 15.77
C SER A 751 -26.25 6.55 14.63
N ASN A 752 -26.24 7.85 14.92
CA ASN A 752 -26.13 8.93 13.94
C ASN A 752 -24.65 9.11 13.56
N ARG A 753 -24.25 8.47 12.47
CA ARG A 753 -22.88 8.45 11.95
C ARG A 753 -22.74 9.45 10.80
N THR A 754 -21.53 9.95 10.60
CA THR A 754 -21.16 10.83 9.49
C THR A 754 -22.02 12.12 9.39
N VAL A 755 -22.52 12.61 10.52
CA VAL A 755 -23.41 13.78 10.55
C VAL A 755 -22.66 15.03 10.08
N GLY A 756 -23.25 15.79 9.16
CA GLY A 756 -22.72 17.01 8.55
C GLY A 756 -22.05 16.80 7.19
N ALA A 757 -21.69 15.57 6.82
CA ALA A 757 -20.96 15.29 5.58
C ALA A 757 -21.82 15.48 4.33
N MET A 758 -23.08 15.04 4.35
CA MET A 758 -23.97 15.18 3.20
C MET A 758 -24.37 16.64 2.99
N LEU A 759 -24.64 17.38 4.07
CA LEU A 759 -24.83 18.83 4.01
C LEU A 759 -23.60 19.52 3.42
N SER A 760 -22.40 19.13 3.86
CA SER A 760 -21.14 19.69 3.34
C SER A 760 -20.93 19.38 1.86
N GLY A 761 -21.31 18.17 1.40
CA GLY A 761 -21.34 17.83 -0.01
C GLY A 761 -22.29 18.74 -0.81
N LYS A 762 -23.48 19.06 -0.27
CA LYS A 762 -24.42 20.01 -0.90
C LYS A 762 -23.90 21.44 -0.95
N VAL A 763 -23.10 21.87 0.04
CA VAL A 763 -22.42 23.17 0.02
C VAL A 763 -21.32 23.18 -1.04
N ALA A 764 -20.43 22.18 -1.02
CA ALA A 764 -19.32 22.08 -1.95
C ALA A 764 -19.78 21.97 -3.42
N LYS A 765 -20.86 21.22 -3.69
CA LYS A 765 -21.41 21.10 -5.04
C LYS A 765 -21.93 22.43 -5.61
N ARG A 766 -22.40 23.34 -4.75
CA ARG A 766 -22.94 24.65 -5.15
C ARG A 766 -21.90 25.76 -5.19
N TYR A 767 -20.95 25.73 -4.25
CA TYR A 767 -20.05 26.87 -3.99
C TYR A 767 -18.56 26.53 -4.15
N GLY A 768 -18.21 25.29 -4.52
CA GLY A 768 -16.83 24.87 -4.74
C GLY A 768 -15.95 25.00 -3.50
N GLU A 769 -14.69 25.42 -3.70
CA GLU A 769 -13.72 25.65 -2.61
C GLU A 769 -14.08 26.85 -1.73
N ASP A 770 -14.82 27.85 -2.25
CA ASP A 770 -15.12 29.08 -1.51
C ASP A 770 -16.08 28.84 -0.34
N GLY A 771 -16.98 27.87 -0.50
CA GLY A 771 -17.98 27.48 0.48
C GLY A 771 -18.99 28.59 0.78
N LEU A 772 -19.52 28.58 2.00
CA LEU A 772 -20.39 29.65 2.50
C LEU A 772 -19.60 30.66 3.35
N PRO A 773 -20.12 31.89 3.52
CA PRO A 773 -19.57 32.81 4.52
C PRO A 773 -19.52 32.18 5.92
N PRO A 774 -18.52 32.51 6.77
CA PRO A 774 -18.38 31.92 8.10
C PRO A 774 -19.64 32.04 8.96
N GLY A 775 -20.06 30.95 9.60
CA GLY A 775 -21.21 30.92 10.51
C GLY A 775 -22.58 31.08 9.84
N THR A 776 -22.68 30.83 8.54
CA THR A 776 -23.96 30.86 7.80
C THR A 776 -24.88 29.74 8.29
N ILE A 777 -24.37 28.55 8.56
CA ILE A 777 -25.17 27.45 9.14
C ILE A 777 -24.60 27.15 10.52
N LYS A 778 -25.41 27.31 11.56
CA LYS A 778 -25.03 26.99 12.94
C LYS A 778 -25.90 25.87 13.46
N ILE A 779 -25.27 24.78 13.89
CA ILE A 779 -25.95 23.57 14.34
C ILE A 779 -25.53 23.29 15.77
N HIS A 780 -26.50 23.19 16.67
CA HIS A 780 -26.32 22.77 18.04
C HIS A 780 -26.87 21.35 18.20
N PHE A 781 -26.06 20.47 18.76
CA PHE A 781 -26.43 19.11 19.10
C PHE A 781 -26.33 18.86 20.60
N SER A 782 -27.21 18.00 21.10
CA SER A 782 -27.13 17.48 22.47
C SER A 782 -27.22 15.95 22.47
N GLY A 783 -26.26 15.29 23.13
CA GLY A 783 -26.16 13.83 23.22
C GLY A 783 -24.81 13.29 22.75
N SER A 784 -24.73 12.00 22.44
CA SER A 784 -23.48 11.34 22.03
C SER A 784 -23.48 11.09 20.53
N ALA A 785 -22.51 11.60 19.78
CA ALA A 785 -22.43 11.43 18.33
C ALA A 785 -21.74 10.12 17.92
N GLY A 786 -22.16 9.55 16.79
CA GLY A 786 -21.54 8.36 16.21
C GLY A 786 -20.19 8.63 15.54
N GLN A 787 -19.65 7.59 14.90
CA GLN A 787 -18.41 7.67 14.13
C GLN A 787 -18.48 8.74 13.04
N SER A 788 -17.34 9.38 12.74
CA SER A 788 -17.20 10.35 11.66
C SER A 788 -18.06 11.61 11.82
N PHE A 789 -18.37 12.01 13.06
CA PHE A 789 -19.12 13.25 13.33
C PHE A 789 -18.40 14.47 12.75
N GLY A 790 -19.09 15.27 11.94
CA GLY A 790 -18.51 16.42 11.26
C GLY A 790 -17.47 16.07 10.19
N ALA A 791 -17.48 14.85 9.65
CA ALA A 791 -16.60 14.49 8.55
C ALA A 791 -16.84 15.41 7.34
N PHE A 792 -15.75 15.81 6.68
CA PHE A 792 -15.75 16.65 5.49
C PHE A 792 -16.47 18.00 5.68
N LEU A 793 -16.50 18.53 6.91
CA LEU A 793 -17.27 19.74 7.21
C LEU A 793 -16.81 20.94 6.39
N ALA A 794 -17.70 21.47 5.55
CA ALA A 794 -17.42 22.56 4.63
C ALA A 794 -17.40 23.93 5.34
N LYS A 795 -16.65 24.86 4.75
CA LYS A 795 -16.59 26.26 5.17
C LYS A 795 -17.98 26.91 5.23
N GLY A 796 -18.22 27.63 6.32
CA GLY A 796 -19.48 28.31 6.62
C GLY A 796 -20.45 27.52 7.49
N ILE A 797 -20.12 26.27 7.83
CA ILE A 797 -20.85 25.45 8.80
C ILE A 797 -20.12 25.46 10.14
N GLU A 798 -20.86 25.72 11.22
CA GLU A 798 -20.39 25.70 12.60
C GLU A 798 -21.24 24.70 13.40
N ILE A 799 -20.60 23.72 14.03
CA ILE A 799 -21.24 22.69 14.85
C ILE A 799 -20.80 22.86 16.30
N HIS A 800 -21.77 22.90 17.21
CA HIS A 800 -21.56 22.84 18.65
C HIS A 800 -22.22 21.57 19.20
N LEU A 801 -21.47 20.75 19.93
CA LEU A 801 -21.95 19.51 20.53
C LEU A 801 -21.82 19.60 22.06
N ASP A 802 -22.96 19.56 22.75
CA ASP A 802 -23.05 19.32 24.19
C ASP A 802 -23.20 17.81 24.44
N GLY A 803 -22.08 17.15 24.73
CA GLY A 803 -22.00 15.71 24.89
C GLY A 803 -20.63 15.15 24.54
N ASP A 804 -20.61 14.01 23.84
CA ASP A 804 -19.40 13.28 23.46
C ASP A 804 -19.50 12.75 22.03
N THR A 805 -18.39 12.30 21.45
CA THR A 805 -18.40 11.67 20.12
C THR A 805 -17.43 10.49 20.06
N ASN A 806 -17.74 9.53 19.18
CA ASN A 806 -16.86 8.41 18.90
C ASN A 806 -15.67 8.84 18.00
N ASP A 807 -14.99 7.88 17.37
CA ASP A 807 -13.80 8.09 16.53
C ASP A 807 -14.10 8.94 15.27
N TYR A 808 -13.01 9.41 14.66
CA TYR A 808 -13.02 10.12 13.38
C TYR A 808 -13.74 11.48 13.38
N LEU A 809 -13.89 12.11 14.55
CA LEU A 809 -14.37 13.49 14.66
C LEU A 809 -13.66 14.39 13.64
N ALA A 810 -14.41 15.14 12.86
CA ALA A 810 -13.89 16.10 11.88
C ALA A 810 -12.92 15.51 10.85
N LYS A 811 -13.03 14.21 10.56
CA LYS A 811 -12.27 13.53 9.49
C LYS A 811 -12.39 14.31 8.18
N GLY A 812 -11.25 14.69 7.59
CA GLY A 812 -11.23 15.46 6.34
C GLY A 812 -11.94 16.82 6.39
N ILE A 813 -12.09 17.45 7.57
CA ILE A 813 -12.68 18.79 7.70
C ILE A 813 -12.01 19.79 6.75
N SER A 814 -12.81 20.67 6.14
CA SER A 814 -12.38 21.58 5.08
C SER A 814 -12.99 22.97 5.26
N GLY A 815 -12.64 23.61 6.38
CA GLY A 815 -12.94 25.01 6.67
C GLY A 815 -14.14 25.25 7.61
N GLY A 816 -14.84 24.20 8.02
CA GLY A 816 -15.87 24.30 9.06
C GLY A 816 -15.30 24.54 10.46
N ARG A 817 -16.19 24.82 11.43
CA ARG A 817 -15.84 24.90 12.86
C ARG A 817 -16.59 23.84 13.65
N ILE A 818 -15.91 23.14 14.56
CA ILE A 818 -16.53 22.22 15.51
C ILE A 818 -16.10 22.56 16.94
N VAL A 819 -17.08 22.59 17.83
CA VAL A 819 -16.88 22.76 19.27
C VAL A 819 -17.52 21.57 19.98
N VAL A 820 -16.76 20.88 20.83
CA VAL A 820 -17.25 19.76 21.65
C VAL A 820 -17.06 20.09 23.12
N CYS A 821 -18.16 20.12 23.85
CA CYS A 821 -18.23 20.40 25.28
C CYS A 821 -18.97 19.28 25.99
N PRO A 822 -18.60 18.94 27.24
CA PRO A 822 -19.41 18.03 28.03
C PRO A 822 -20.77 18.67 28.32
N PRO A 823 -21.80 17.87 28.64
CA PRO A 823 -23.09 18.40 29.08
C PRO A 823 -22.90 19.42 30.23
N PRO A 824 -23.65 20.53 30.26
CA PRO A 824 -23.47 21.57 31.29
C PRO A 824 -23.62 21.07 32.73
N ASP A 825 -24.33 19.97 32.95
CA ASP A 825 -24.57 19.30 34.23
C ASP A 825 -23.61 18.12 34.51
N ALA A 826 -22.56 17.94 33.69
CA ALA A 826 -21.55 16.91 33.91
C ALA A 826 -20.84 17.09 35.26
N GLY A 827 -20.84 16.03 36.08
CA GLY A 827 -20.24 16.03 37.41
C GLY A 827 -18.74 15.68 37.46
N PHE A 828 -18.11 15.39 36.33
CA PHE A 828 -16.69 15.03 36.22
C PHE A 828 -15.85 16.22 35.73
N VAL A 829 -14.53 16.15 35.95
CA VAL A 829 -13.56 17.14 35.47
C VAL A 829 -13.26 16.88 33.98
N PRO A 830 -13.62 17.77 33.05
CA PRO A 830 -13.51 17.51 31.61
C PRO A 830 -12.09 17.19 31.15
N GLU A 831 -11.10 17.94 31.63
CA GLU A 831 -9.70 17.79 31.23
C GLU A 831 -9.05 16.45 31.64
N GLU A 832 -9.69 15.68 32.52
CA GLU A 832 -9.25 14.35 32.94
C GLU A 832 -9.94 13.21 32.18
N ASN A 833 -10.98 13.50 31.39
CA ASN A 833 -11.88 12.52 30.79
C ASN A 833 -11.86 12.56 29.26
N ILE A 834 -12.02 11.39 28.65
CA ILE A 834 -12.11 11.27 27.19
C ILE A 834 -13.51 11.70 26.75
N ILE A 835 -13.58 12.63 25.79
CA ILE A 835 -14.82 13.15 25.22
C ILE A 835 -14.92 12.93 23.71
N ILE A 836 -13.80 12.61 23.06
CA ILE A 836 -13.74 12.24 21.64
C ILE A 836 -12.89 10.99 21.44
N GLY A 837 -13.21 10.17 20.43
CA GLY A 837 -12.47 8.96 20.10
C GLY A 837 -11.12 9.19 19.39
N ASN A 838 -10.67 8.15 18.68
CA ASN A 838 -9.40 8.06 17.98
C ASN A 838 -9.42 8.71 16.59
N THR A 839 -8.22 8.94 16.02
CA THR A 839 -8.02 9.34 14.62
C THR A 839 -8.84 10.60 14.24
N ALA A 840 -9.02 11.49 15.20
CA ALA A 840 -9.76 12.72 15.02
C ALA A 840 -8.99 13.67 14.08
N MET A 841 -9.71 14.37 13.19
CA MET A 841 -9.18 15.26 12.14
C MET A 841 -8.25 14.58 11.14
N TYR A 842 -8.43 13.28 10.92
CA TYR A 842 -7.61 12.54 9.96
C TYR A 842 -7.63 13.18 8.57
N GLY A 843 -6.45 13.57 8.08
CA GLY A 843 -6.29 14.12 6.75
C GLY A 843 -6.91 15.51 6.56
N ALA A 844 -7.27 16.22 7.64
CA ALA A 844 -7.98 17.49 7.59
C ALA A 844 -7.30 18.54 6.67
N THR A 845 -8.09 19.34 5.96
CA THR A 845 -7.62 20.37 5.03
C THR A 845 -8.28 21.73 5.32
N GLY A 846 -8.21 22.15 6.59
CA GLY A 846 -8.60 23.48 7.06
C GLY A 846 -9.79 23.47 8.02
N GLY A 847 -9.95 24.54 8.79
CA GLY A 847 -11.04 24.71 9.76
C GLY A 847 -10.54 24.85 11.19
N GLU A 848 -11.48 24.86 12.14
CA GLU A 848 -11.22 25.09 13.56
C GLU A 848 -11.93 24.04 14.42
N VAL A 849 -11.22 23.44 15.38
CA VAL A 849 -11.77 22.42 16.26
C VAL A 849 -11.39 22.70 17.72
N PHE A 850 -12.38 22.84 18.60
CA PHE A 850 -12.18 23.13 20.02
C PHE A 850 -12.83 22.04 20.88
N ILE A 851 -12.04 21.35 21.70
CA ILE A 851 -12.48 20.17 22.45
C ILE A 851 -12.21 20.37 23.95
N ARG A 852 -13.28 20.47 24.75
CA ARG A 852 -13.19 20.54 26.21
C ARG A 852 -13.18 19.14 26.81
N GLY A 853 -11.99 18.55 26.79
CA GLY A 853 -11.68 17.24 27.35
C GLY A 853 -10.55 16.57 26.60
N ARG A 854 -10.37 15.27 26.83
CA ARG A 854 -9.29 14.47 26.21
C ARG A 854 -9.77 13.77 24.94
N ALA A 855 -8.84 13.62 24.01
CA ALA A 855 -8.98 12.79 22.82
C ALA A 855 -8.28 11.43 22.96
N GLY A 856 -8.70 10.47 22.15
CA GLY A 856 -8.03 9.17 22.00
C GLY A 856 -6.67 9.25 21.29
N GLU A 857 -6.28 8.13 20.70
CA GLU A 857 -5.03 7.97 19.95
C GLU A 857 -5.07 8.66 18.58
N ARG A 858 -3.89 8.93 18.02
CA ARG A 858 -3.72 9.47 16.65
C ARG A 858 -4.47 10.77 16.38
N PHE A 859 -4.58 11.61 17.41
CA PHE A 859 -5.16 12.94 17.30
C PHE A 859 -4.43 13.77 16.23
N CYS A 860 -5.16 14.35 15.28
CA CYS A 860 -4.62 15.13 14.16
C CYS A 860 -3.62 14.35 13.28
N VAL A 861 -3.77 13.02 13.17
CA VAL A 861 -2.98 12.23 12.22
C VAL A 861 -3.17 12.76 10.80
N ARG A 862 -2.07 12.96 10.07
CA ARG A 862 -2.07 13.53 8.72
C ARG A 862 -2.77 14.91 8.62
N ASN A 863 -2.82 15.70 9.70
CA ASN A 863 -3.38 17.06 9.62
C ASN A 863 -2.64 17.91 8.56
N SER A 864 -3.42 18.51 7.67
CA SER A 864 -2.98 19.31 6.53
C SER A 864 -3.59 20.72 6.54
N GLY A 865 -4.05 21.23 7.69
CA GLY A 865 -4.41 22.64 7.82
C GLY A 865 -5.42 23.02 8.92
N VAL A 866 -5.91 22.08 9.73
CA VAL A 866 -6.85 22.43 10.81
C VAL A 866 -6.12 23.12 11.97
N HIS A 867 -6.80 24.07 12.60
CA HIS A 867 -6.41 24.66 13.87
C HIS A 867 -7.20 23.98 14.99
N ALA A 868 -6.51 23.29 15.90
CA ALA A 868 -7.17 22.48 16.92
C ALA A 868 -6.66 22.82 18.33
N VAL A 869 -7.57 22.87 19.31
CA VAL A 869 -7.26 22.99 20.74
C VAL A 869 -7.96 21.88 21.52
N VAL A 870 -7.21 21.15 22.34
CA VAL A 870 -7.68 20.00 23.13
C VAL A 870 -7.01 19.98 24.50
N GLU A 871 -7.64 19.38 25.51
CA GLU A 871 -7.15 19.36 26.90
C GLU A 871 -6.33 18.11 27.25
N GLY A 872 -6.11 17.21 26.28
CA GLY A 872 -5.19 16.08 26.39
C GLY A 872 -5.38 15.08 25.25
N VAL A 873 -4.37 14.27 24.97
CA VAL A 873 -4.39 13.31 23.83
C VAL A 873 -3.73 11.97 24.21
N GLY A 874 -4.11 10.91 23.51
CA GLY A 874 -3.47 9.59 23.60
C GLY A 874 -2.14 9.50 22.83
N ASP A 875 -1.70 8.27 22.54
CA ASP A 875 -0.47 7.99 21.80
C ASP A 875 -0.57 8.47 20.34
N HIS A 876 0.58 8.74 19.71
CA HIS A 876 0.70 9.12 18.29
C HIS A 876 -0.01 10.45 17.93
N GLY A 877 -0.08 11.41 18.86
CA GLY A 877 -0.60 12.76 18.56
C GLY A 877 0.23 13.46 17.47
N CYS A 878 -0.44 14.14 16.55
CA CYS A 878 0.15 14.86 15.40
C CYS A 878 1.01 13.98 14.46
N GLU A 879 0.77 12.67 14.43
CA GLU A 879 1.49 11.76 13.55
C GLU A 879 1.32 12.14 12.07
N TYR A 880 2.41 12.18 11.31
CA TYR A 880 2.45 12.64 9.91
C TYR A 880 1.82 14.03 9.64
N MET A 881 1.67 14.90 10.63
CA MET A 881 1.12 16.24 10.37
C MET A 881 2.02 17.03 9.39
N THR A 882 1.40 17.69 8.41
CA THR A 882 2.08 18.44 7.33
C THR A 882 1.71 19.92 7.29
N SER A 883 0.63 20.34 7.95
CA SER A 883 0.22 21.73 8.07
C SER A 883 -0.84 21.88 9.18
N GLY A 884 -1.17 23.12 9.55
CA GLY A 884 -2.10 23.45 10.63
C GLY A 884 -1.39 23.80 11.94
N VAL A 885 -2.19 24.09 12.96
CA VAL A 885 -1.70 24.43 14.30
C VAL A 885 -2.47 23.62 15.34
N VAL A 886 -1.76 22.95 16.25
CA VAL A 886 -2.39 22.15 17.30
C VAL A 886 -1.92 22.64 18.66
N VAL A 887 -2.86 22.88 19.59
CA VAL A 887 -2.57 23.23 20.98
C VAL A 887 -3.12 22.13 21.89
N VAL A 888 -2.27 21.57 22.74
CA VAL A 888 -2.64 20.59 23.76
C VAL A 888 -2.45 21.22 25.14
N LEU A 889 -3.54 21.43 25.86
CA LEU A 889 -3.59 22.07 27.18
C LEU A 889 -3.44 21.08 28.35
N GLY A 890 -2.93 19.88 28.09
CA GLY A 890 -2.73 18.84 29.10
C GLY A 890 -1.84 17.70 28.61
N SER A 891 -1.99 16.52 29.24
CA SER A 891 -1.11 15.37 29.00
C SER A 891 -1.19 14.82 27.57
N THR A 892 -0.08 14.27 27.11
CA THR A 892 0.07 13.58 25.82
C THR A 892 0.43 12.11 26.02
N GLY A 893 0.14 11.25 25.04
CA GLY A 893 0.69 9.90 24.95
C GLY A 893 2.07 9.85 24.30
N ARG A 894 2.60 8.64 24.13
CA ARG A 894 3.91 8.35 23.53
C ARG A 894 3.93 8.65 22.03
N ASN A 895 5.13 8.77 21.49
CA ASN A 895 5.39 8.91 20.05
C ASN A 895 4.78 10.17 19.42
N PHE A 896 4.62 11.24 20.21
CA PHE A 896 4.04 12.48 19.71
C PHE A 896 4.91 13.07 18.58
N ALA A 897 4.26 13.57 17.53
CA ALA A 897 4.86 14.15 16.32
C ALA A 897 5.71 13.19 15.47
N ALA A 898 5.52 11.86 15.61
CA ALA A 898 6.17 10.90 14.73
C ALA A 898 5.82 11.16 13.25
N GLY A 899 6.83 11.31 12.40
CA GLY A 899 6.62 11.62 10.99
C GLY A 899 6.08 13.02 10.69
N MET A 900 5.93 13.90 11.69
CA MET A 900 5.47 15.28 11.49
C MET A 900 6.48 16.06 10.64
N SER A 901 6.07 16.50 9.46
CA SER A 901 6.93 17.14 8.47
C SER A 901 6.52 18.57 8.13
N GLY A 902 5.42 19.07 8.67
CA GLY A 902 5.01 20.48 8.57
C GLY A 902 3.87 20.85 9.53
N GLY A 903 3.63 22.15 9.68
CA GLY A 903 2.74 22.71 10.70
C GLY A 903 3.45 22.90 12.04
N ILE A 904 2.71 23.40 13.05
CA ILE A 904 3.23 23.70 14.40
C ILE A 904 2.32 23.04 15.44
N ALA A 905 2.92 22.48 16.49
CA ALA A 905 2.18 22.05 17.67
C ALA A 905 2.74 22.71 18.94
N PHE A 906 1.85 23.05 19.87
CA PHE A 906 2.16 23.58 21.19
C PHE A 906 1.62 22.62 22.24
N VAL A 907 2.47 22.20 23.18
CA VAL A 907 2.10 21.28 24.26
C VAL A 907 2.38 21.95 25.59
N TYR A 908 1.36 22.03 26.44
CA TYR A 908 1.50 22.48 27.82
C TYR A 908 2.14 21.37 28.66
N ASP A 909 3.35 21.60 29.17
CA ASP A 909 4.20 20.63 29.86
C ASP A 909 4.60 21.15 31.26
N PRO A 910 3.65 21.23 32.22
CA PRO A 910 3.92 21.76 33.54
C PRO A 910 4.90 20.90 34.35
N ASP A 911 4.94 19.59 34.09
CA ASP A 911 5.78 18.61 34.80
C ASP A 911 7.17 18.41 34.17
N GLN A 912 7.44 19.04 33.03
CA GLN A 912 8.71 18.97 32.29
C GLN A 912 9.13 17.55 31.88
N ASP A 913 8.15 16.69 31.55
CA ASP A 913 8.38 15.28 31.21
C ASP A 913 7.99 14.92 29.77
N PHE A 914 7.49 15.89 28.98
CA PHE A 914 7.05 15.67 27.60
C PHE A 914 8.14 15.12 26.68
N GLU A 915 9.42 15.45 26.92
CA GLU A 915 10.55 14.98 26.10
C GLU A 915 10.61 13.44 26.01
N ILE A 916 10.18 12.71 27.05
CA ILE A 916 10.17 11.24 27.08
C ILE A 916 9.13 10.66 26.12
N ARG A 917 8.07 11.42 25.83
CA ARG A 917 6.94 11.02 24.98
C ARG A 917 7.05 11.54 23.54
N PHE A 918 7.99 12.45 23.28
CA PHE A 918 8.22 13.06 21.98
C PHE A 918 9.03 12.15 21.04
N ASN A 919 8.69 12.14 19.74
CA ASN A 919 9.48 11.49 18.70
C ASN A 919 10.43 12.51 18.01
N PRO A 920 11.76 12.40 18.20
CA PRO A 920 12.73 13.34 17.64
C PRO A 920 13.12 13.08 16.17
N GLY A 921 12.41 12.18 15.49
CA GLY A 921 12.76 11.68 14.16
C GLY A 921 12.84 12.79 13.11
N LEU A 922 11.80 13.63 12.99
CA LEU A 922 11.73 14.70 11.99
C LEU A 922 11.53 16.12 12.57
N ALA A 923 11.25 16.23 13.87
CA ALA A 923 10.99 17.51 14.53
C ALA A 923 11.93 17.74 15.71
N ASP A 924 12.00 19.00 16.14
CA ASP A 924 12.72 19.43 17.34
C ASP A 924 11.75 20.08 18.35
N LEU A 925 12.14 20.06 19.63
CA LEU A 925 11.47 20.80 20.70
C LEU A 925 12.11 22.17 20.87
N GLU A 926 11.29 23.21 20.87
CA GLU A 926 11.67 24.61 21.06
C GLU A 926 10.88 25.24 22.22
N GLN A 927 11.41 26.32 22.78
CA GLN A 927 10.68 27.20 23.68
C GLN A 927 9.84 28.19 22.88
N VAL A 928 8.68 28.59 23.40
CA VAL A 928 7.78 29.56 22.75
C VAL A 928 8.27 30.98 23.02
N VAL A 929 9.22 31.45 22.21
CA VAL A 929 9.87 32.78 22.39
C VAL A 929 9.62 33.74 21.24
N GLU A 930 9.32 33.23 20.05
CA GLU A 930 9.07 34.06 18.87
C GLU A 930 7.72 34.80 19.00
N PRO A 931 7.66 36.13 18.76
CA PRO A 931 6.44 36.91 18.95
C PRO A 931 5.21 36.37 18.17
N ASP A 932 5.43 35.90 16.94
CA ASP A 932 4.35 35.35 16.10
C ASP A 932 3.80 34.03 16.67
N ASP A 933 4.66 33.19 17.26
CA ASP A 933 4.26 31.95 17.91
C ASP A 933 3.49 32.24 19.19
N VAL A 934 3.94 33.20 20.01
CA VAL A 934 3.26 33.64 21.24
C VAL A 934 1.87 34.19 20.92
N ALA A 935 1.76 35.03 19.88
CA ALA A 935 0.48 35.59 19.46
C ALA A 935 -0.48 34.51 18.95
N THR A 936 0.02 33.56 18.15
CA THR A 936 -0.77 32.44 17.63
C THR A 936 -1.28 31.55 18.78
N LEU A 937 -0.41 31.14 19.69
CA LEU A 937 -0.77 30.32 20.84
C LEU A 937 -1.82 31.02 21.71
N ARG A 938 -1.61 32.29 22.04
CA ARG A 938 -2.55 33.07 22.86
C ARG A 938 -3.93 33.17 22.21
N SER A 939 -3.98 33.51 20.92
CA SER A 939 -5.24 33.63 20.18
C SER A 939 -6.02 32.31 20.19
N MET A 940 -5.35 31.18 20.00
CA MET A 940 -6.01 29.87 19.99
C MET A 940 -6.57 29.49 21.37
N ILE A 941 -5.87 29.83 22.45
CA ILE A 941 -6.33 29.59 23.82
C ILE A 941 -7.49 30.52 24.18
N GLU A 942 -7.45 31.78 23.74
CA GLU A 942 -8.55 32.75 23.90
C GLU A 942 -9.81 32.27 23.16
N ASP A 943 -9.68 31.80 21.93
CA ASP A 943 -10.80 31.21 21.18
C ASP A 943 -11.32 29.94 21.85
N HIS A 944 -10.43 29.07 22.35
CA HIS A 944 -10.85 27.89 23.08
C HIS A 944 -11.66 28.26 24.33
N ALA A 945 -11.16 29.17 25.17
CA ALA A 945 -11.88 29.66 26.35
C ALA A 945 -13.24 30.28 25.99
N LYS A 946 -13.29 31.06 24.91
CA LYS A 946 -14.51 31.69 24.40
C LYS A 946 -15.57 30.69 23.96
N TYR A 947 -15.17 29.65 23.21
CA TYR A 947 -16.11 28.68 22.65
C TYR A 947 -16.49 27.56 23.63
N THR A 948 -15.61 27.21 24.58
CA THR A 948 -15.83 26.04 25.46
C THR A 948 -16.05 26.37 26.94
N GLY A 949 -15.68 27.58 27.38
CA GLY A 949 -15.63 27.92 28.81
C GLY A 949 -14.60 27.10 29.60
N SER A 950 -13.57 26.58 28.92
CA SER A 950 -12.50 25.75 29.50
C SER A 950 -11.80 26.44 30.67
N GLN A 951 -11.81 25.78 31.83
CA GLN A 951 -11.10 26.24 33.03
C GLN A 951 -9.57 26.14 32.88
N PRO A 952 -8.98 25.08 32.30
CA PRO A 952 -7.56 25.07 31.93
C PRO A 952 -7.15 26.28 31.09
N ALA A 953 -7.90 26.61 30.04
CA ALA A 953 -7.56 27.74 29.17
C ALA A 953 -7.64 29.08 29.91
N LEU A 954 -8.69 29.30 30.70
CA LEU A 954 -8.82 30.52 31.52
C LEU A 954 -7.65 30.67 32.50
N ARG A 955 -7.26 29.59 33.19
CA ARG A 955 -6.10 29.60 34.10
C ARG A 955 -4.81 30.00 33.39
N VAL A 956 -4.55 29.43 32.20
CA VAL A 956 -3.36 29.78 31.41
C VAL A 956 -3.39 31.25 30.98
N LEU A 957 -4.56 31.78 30.59
CA LEU A 957 -4.70 33.19 30.17
C LEU A 957 -4.55 34.17 31.34
N GLU A 958 -5.05 33.82 32.53
CA GLU A 958 -4.94 34.64 33.74
C GLU A 958 -3.49 34.75 34.24
N ALA A 959 -2.71 33.68 34.13
CA ALA A 959 -1.31 33.60 34.56
C ALA A 959 -0.32 33.51 33.39
N TRP A 960 -0.62 34.15 32.26
CA TRP A 960 0.10 33.97 30.98
C TRP A 960 1.63 34.01 31.08
N ASP A 961 2.19 35.02 31.76
CA ASP A 961 3.64 35.19 31.86
C ASP A 961 4.31 34.07 32.68
N GLU A 962 3.59 33.45 33.62
CA GLU A 962 4.05 32.31 34.43
C GLU A 962 3.88 30.98 33.71
N GLU A 963 2.83 30.86 32.88
CA GLU A 963 2.45 29.63 32.20
C GLU A 963 3.13 29.44 30.83
N LEU A 964 3.42 30.54 30.12
CA LEU A 964 4.07 30.50 28.80
C LEU A 964 5.38 29.69 28.78
N PRO A 965 6.31 29.82 29.76
CA PRO A 965 7.54 29.03 29.79
C PRO A 965 7.36 27.51 29.93
N LYS A 966 6.15 27.06 30.29
CA LYS A 966 5.79 25.63 30.41
C LYS A 966 5.30 25.05 29.09
N PHE A 967 5.11 25.86 28.05
CA PHE A 967 4.77 25.36 26.72
C PHE A 967 6.02 24.92 25.95
N LYS A 968 5.90 23.80 25.25
CA LYS A 968 6.87 23.33 24.25
C LYS A 968 6.29 23.54 22.86
N LYS A 969 7.09 24.11 21.96
CA LYS A 969 6.81 24.17 20.53
C LYS A 969 7.47 22.98 19.84
N ILE A 970 6.73 22.31 18.98
CA ILE A 970 7.24 21.24 18.13
C ILE A 970 7.40 21.82 16.72
N MET A 971 8.64 21.79 16.21
CA MET A 971 8.99 22.38 14.92
C MET A 971 9.67 21.35 13.99
N PRO A 972 9.05 20.97 12.87
CA PRO A 972 9.67 20.06 11.89
C PRO A 972 10.88 20.69 11.18
N ARG A 973 11.96 19.92 11.04
CA ARG A 973 13.25 20.43 10.49
C ARG A 973 13.14 20.85 9.03
N ASP A 974 12.50 20.04 8.20
CA ASP A 974 12.32 20.34 6.78
C ASP A 974 11.40 21.55 6.58
N TYR A 975 10.35 21.66 7.39
CA TYR A 975 9.47 22.83 7.38
C TYR A 975 10.21 24.11 7.78
N ARG A 976 11.03 24.06 8.84
CA ARG A 976 11.90 25.17 9.26
C ARG A 976 12.81 25.61 8.11
N ARG A 977 13.51 24.66 7.47
CA ARG A 977 14.37 24.94 6.31
C ARG A 977 13.62 25.70 5.21
N VAL A 978 12.43 25.22 4.84
CA VAL A 978 11.62 25.86 3.78
C VAL A 978 11.16 27.26 4.17
N LEU A 979 10.74 27.47 5.43
CA LEU A 979 10.35 28.79 5.93
C LEU A 979 11.52 29.78 5.92
N GLU A 980 12.71 29.35 6.32
CA GLU A 980 13.93 30.16 6.31
C GLU A 980 14.38 30.49 4.88
N GLU A 981 14.36 29.52 3.96
CA GLU A 981 14.64 29.74 2.55
C GLU A 981 13.67 30.76 1.93
N ARG A 982 12.38 30.72 2.29
CA ARG A 982 11.37 31.68 1.82
C ARG A 982 11.59 33.08 2.39
N LYS A 983 11.88 33.19 3.70
CA LYS A 983 12.25 34.47 4.34
C LYS A 983 13.50 35.08 3.69
N GLY A 984 14.51 34.26 3.40
CA GLY A 984 15.74 34.70 2.72
C GLY A 984 15.56 35.12 1.26
N ARG A 985 14.51 34.64 0.57
CA ARG A 985 14.17 34.99 -0.82
C ARG A 985 13.21 36.19 -0.96
N GLY A 986 12.74 36.78 0.14
CA GLY A 986 11.87 37.96 0.12
C GLY A 986 10.50 37.73 -0.56
N ALA A 987 9.96 36.52 -0.47
CA ALA A 987 8.86 36.05 -1.30
C ALA A 987 7.45 36.26 -0.69
N ASP A 988 7.12 37.48 -0.27
CA ASP A 988 5.72 37.85 0.05
C ASP A 988 4.94 38.36 -1.18
N GLN A 989 5.58 38.45 -2.36
CA GLN A 989 4.94 38.98 -3.59
C GLN A 989 4.68 37.97 -4.71
N GLN A 990 5.12 36.70 -4.61
CA GLN A 990 4.95 35.72 -5.70
C GLN A 990 3.72 34.82 -5.60
N MET A 991 3.05 34.76 -4.44
CA MET A 991 1.84 33.93 -4.26
C MET A 991 0.60 34.47 -5.01
N GLU A 992 0.57 35.76 -5.34
CA GLU A 992 -0.52 36.35 -6.15
C GLU A 992 -0.37 36.07 -7.65
N ALA A 993 0.87 35.92 -8.15
CA ALA A 993 1.11 35.62 -9.56
C ALA A 993 0.81 34.16 -9.92
N ALA A 994 1.03 33.21 -9.00
CA ALA A 994 0.73 31.80 -9.22
C ALA A 994 -0.78 31.45 -9.17
N ARG A 995 -1.63 32.39 -8.72
CA ARG A 995 -3.10 32.24 -8.76
C ARG A 995 -3.71 32.54 -10.14
N HIS A 996 -2.94 33.14 -11.06
CA HIS A 996 -3.43 33.60 -12.37
C HIS A 996 -2.57 33.12 -13.56
N GLY A 997 -1.82 32.02 -13.40
CA GLY A 997 -0.95 31.44 -14.43
C GLY A 997 -1.38 30.07 -14.90
#